data_AF-A0A0W8D195-F1
#
_entry.id   AF-A0A0W8D195-F1
#
_cell.length_a   1.000
_cell.length_b   1.000
_cell.length_c   1.000
_cell.angle_alpha   90.00
_cell.angle_beta   90.00
_cell.angle_gamma   90.00
#
_symmetry.space_group_name_H-M   'P 1'
#
loop_
_entity.id
_entity.type
_entity.pdbx_description
1 polymer ?
#
loop_
_entity_poly.entity_id
_entity_poly.type
_entity_poly.pdbx_seq_one_letter_code
_entity_poly.pdbx_strand_id
1 'polypeptide(L)'
;MIQLVDILDISGSLLPKARHIFGKKPVMLVVNKGDLVPTKSGIRRLMRRIKQEAKDAGIDNLISIYLISAMKRIGMKEIVEDVAKYRQNRDICVVGAANVGKSTFLNSFLSHLVDRKWQHNHRKYMKMSEVQLSELEDDETATMLNIDDELLAEAKAEREKEAAMEGEQTVKTPHGELYVAPGEDPEMIETSSEEDREMTTSPLPGTTLAVQYLPVMVRNEVFNILDTPGLITDSKRQKLVEVLALDGAAKLKNVFPTKQLPVTTYRVRPGRSLFLGALARFDYETLGKDSDKNFLLLSWYGVLPGHLTSTERAEDTFVKHAGGILSPPRGLDAMSFTGPLTLSQNVYLKDYMLDSVLTKSKHKKPKRTTVVELEVPGFGWLSVTAVDLDGTAASQKTLNQGKISVYTCRGLSVVPRLPTSLARFTRRVSKAASNSSSSSSPQKTSSFKLYANMVSQPSRAVAWALKVKGADYEFVNVEFGGELIKSDEFKAWNPNALVPVLRDGDFSLFEGNAILAYSAVKFGWKDLYPTDMQTRAKVDEFLNWHHTNTRLFTVQILRPAAAKASGKASPSDFTFLENVDALIEKVMTLLETFLDKDYVAHTDAPTIADYAAYCEIDQLEMMGYDFTQYPKVTAWIARMKQIPHHDEVREGLDKFLTKLGLRVEAEAKTDKP
;
A
#
# COMPACT_ATOMS: atom_id res chain seq x y z
N MET A 1 6.93 -2.27 -19.41
CA MET A 1 7.06 -2.68 -17.99
C MET A 1 6.18 -3.89 -17.79
N ILE A 2 6.63 -4.91 -17.06
CA ILE A 2 5.81 -6.05 -16.66
C ILE A 2 5.63 -5.95 -15.14
N GLN A 3 4.38 -5.83 -14.67
CA GLN A 3 4.08 -5.88 -13.24
C GLN A 3 3.45 -7.22 -12.90
N LEU A 4 4.05 -7.96 -11.97
CA LEU A 4 3.45 -9.17 -11.43
C LEU A 4 2.51 -8.87 -10.26
N VAL A 5 1.41 -9.62 -10.20
CA VAL A 5 0.41 -9.57 -9.14
C VAL A 5 0.07 -10.98 -8.67
N ASP A 6 -0.03 -11.21 -7.35
CA ASP A 6 -0.46 -12.49 -6.78
C ASP A 6 -1.98 -12.51 -6.69
N ILE A 7 -2.60 -13.58 -7.16
CA ILE A 7 -4.05 -13.75 -7.07
C ILE A 7 -4.58 -13.83 -5.63
N LEU A 8 -3.77 -14.31 -4.69
CA LEU A 8 -4.14 -14.43 -3.28
C LEU A 8 -3.93 -13.13 -2.50
N ASP A 9 -3.23 -12.17 -3.09
CA ASP A 9 -2.85 -10.91 -2.46
C ASP A 9 -2.82 -9.80 -3.53
N ILE A 10 -3.95 -9.55 -4.18
CA ILE A 10 -4.05 -8.54 -5.24
C ILE A 10 -3.81 -7.15 -4.63
N SER A 11 -4.44 -6.90 -3.48
CA SER A 11 -4.26 -5.73 -2.61
C SER A 11 -2.79 -5.39 -2.37
N GLY A 12 -2.06 -6.38 -1.88
CA GLY A 12 -0.67 -6.25 -1.48
C GLY A 12 0.33 -6.40 -2.61
N SER A 13 -0.05 -6.95 -3.77
CA SER A 13 0.87 -7.12 -4.91
C SER A 13 0.81 -5.96 -5.90
N LEU A 14 -0.31 -5.22 -5.92
CA LEU A 14 -0.40 -3.98 -6.68
C LEU A 14 0.41 -2.89 -5.97
N LEU A 15 1.41 -2.34 -6.66
CA LEU A 15 2.28 -1.32 -6.10
C LEU A 15 1.48 -0.03 -5.86
N PRO A 16 1.48 0.52 -4.63
CA PRO A 16 0.80 1.76 -4.35
C PRO A 16 1.46 2.91 -5.11
N LYS A 17 0.66 3.82 -5.65
CA LYS A 17 1.11 4.94 -6.48
C LYS A 17 1.98 4.50 -7.66
N ALA A 18 1.60 3.39 -8.29
CA ALA A 18 2.23 2.82 -9.48
C ALA A 18 2.50 3.85 -10.60
N ARG A 19 1.69 4.92 -10.67
CA ARG A 19 1.91 6.06 -11.56
C ARG A 19 3.31 6.69 -11.47
N HIS A 20 3.91 6.76 -10.28
CA HIS A 20 5.27 7.30 -10.11
C HIS A 20 6.36 6.33 -10.55
N ILE A 21 6.09 5.02 -10.48
CA ILE A 21 7.03 3.96 -10.85
C ILE A 21 7.02 3.73 -12.36
N PHE A 22 5.82 3.63 -12.95
CA PHE A 22 5.65 3.32 -14.38
C PHE A 22 5.59 4.57 -15.26
N GLY A 23 5.23 5.74 -14.71
CA GLY A 23 5.13 6.99 -15.47
C GLY A 23 4.17 6.85 -16.64
N LYS A 24 4.64 7.20 -17.85
CA LYS A 24 3.91 6.97 -19.11
C LYS A 24 4.31 5.66 -19.83
N LYS A 25 5.22 4.86 -19.26
CA LYS A 25 5.73 3.64 -19.89
C LYS A 25 4.64 2.57 -19.95
N PRO A 26 4.43 1.92 -21.10
CA PRO A 26 3.33 0.98 -21.24
C PRO A 26 3.52 -0.23 -20.29
N VAL A 27 2.46 -0.60 -19.59
CA VAL A 27 2.46 -1.61 -18.51
C VAL A 27 1.67 -2.83 -18.94
N MET A 28 2.27 -4.01 -18.77
CA MET A 28 1.61 -5.29 -18.88
C MET A 28 1.43 -5.85 -17.47
N LEU A 29 0.20 -6.20 -17.10
CA LEU A 29 -0.12 -6.73 -15.79
C LEU A 29 -0.23 -8.25 -15.84
N VAL A 30 0.60 -8.94 -15.07
CA VAL A 30 0.71 -10.41 -15.08
C VAL A 30 0.26 -10.94 -13.73
N VAL A 31 -0.97 -11.45 -13.69
CA VAL A 31 -1.58 -12.06 -12.51
C VAL A 31 -1.13 -13.51 -12.44
N ASN A 32 -0.28 -13.83 -11.47
CA ASN A 32 0.31 -15.15 -11.29
C ASN A 32 -0.53 -16.05 -10.37
N LYS A 33 -0.22 -17.35 -10.39
CA LYS A 33 -0.92 -18.40 -9.62
C LYS A 33 -2.38 -18.57 -10.00
N GLY A 34 -2.74 -18.28 -11.25
CA GLY A 34 -4.10 -18.44 -11.78
C GLY A 34 -4.63 -19.87 -11.68
N ASP A 35 -3.76 -20.87 -11.59
CA ASP A 35 -4.13 -22.27 -11.40
C ASP A 35 -4.76 -22.57 -10.03
N LEU A 36 -4.70 -21.62 -9.09
CA LEU A 36 -5.36 -21.71 -7.79
C LEU A 36 -6.84 -21.31 -7.86
N VAL A 37 -7.26 -20.58 -8.89
CA VAL A 37 -8.61 -20.04 -9.02
C VAL A 37 -9.58 -21.19 -9.35
N PRO A 38 -10.66 -21.40 -8.56
CA PRO A 38 -11.61 -22.46 -8.85
C PRO A 38 -12.34 -22.24 -10.19
N THR A 39 -12.53 -23.29 -10.99
CA THR A 39 -13.08 -23.25 -12.36
C THR A 39 -14.45 -22.58 -12.51
N LYS A 40 -15.28 -22.57 -11.45
CA LYS A 40 -16.61 -21.93 -11.45
C LYS A 40 -16.65 -20.51 -10.87
N SER A 41 -15.50 -19.91 -10.56
CA SER A 41 -15.42 -18.67 -9.76
C SER A 41 -15.55 -17.35 -10.54
N GLY A 42 -15.87 -17.36 -11.83
CA GLY A 42 -16.11 -16.13 -12.59
C GLY A 42 -14.83 -15.34 -12.89
N ILE A 43 -13.87 -15.99 -13.54
CA ILE A 43 -12.56 -15.42 -13.94
C ILE A 43 -12.70 -14.04 -14.61
N ARG A 44 -13.68 -13.85 -15.53
CA ARG A 44 -13.89 -12.54 -16.18
C ARG A 44 -14.10 -11.40 -15.17
N ARG A 45 -14.81 -11.70 -14.09
CA ARG A 45 -15.14 -10.74 -13.05
C ARG A 45 -13.93 -10.38 -12.20
N LEU A 46 -13.14 -11.40 -11.86
CA LEU A 46 -11.85 -11.25 -11.21
C LEU A 46 -10.92 -10.36 -12.05
N MET A 47 -10.82 -10.60 -13.36
CA MET A 47 -9.99 -9.79 -14.26
C MET A 47 -10.48 -8.35 -14.35
N ARG A 48 -11.80 -8.12 -14.42
CA ARG A 48 -12.37 -6.77 -14.39
C ARG A 48 -12.07 -6.04 -13.08
N ARG A 49 -12.13 -6.74 -11.95
CA ARG A 49 -11.74 -6.21 -10.65
C ARG A 49 -10.28 -5.80 -10.65
N ILE A 50 -9.39 -6.68 -11.07
CA ILE A 50 -7.95 -6.40 -11.13
C ILE A 50 -7.67 -5.19 -12.02
N LYS A 51 -8.37 -5.06 -13.15
CA LYS A 51 -8.30 -3.87 -14.01
C LYS A 51 -8.70 -2.60 -13.27
N GLN A 52 -9.76 -2.65 -12.47
CA GLN A 52 -10.20 -1.50 -11.66
C GLN A 52 -9.21 -1.18 -10.54
N GLU A 53 -8.74 -2.18 -9.79
CA GLU A 53 -7.72 -1.98 -8.73
C GLU A 53 -6.40 -1.44 -9.32
N ALA A 54 -6.00 -1.90 -10.51
CA ALA A 54 -4.84 -1.37 -11.22
C ALA A 54 -5.02 0.13 -11.58
N LYS A 55 -6.21 0.51 -12.04
CA LYS A 55 -6.56 1.90 -12.32
C LYS A 55 -6.55 2.75 -11.05
N ASP A 56 -7.13 2.24 -9.97
CA ASP A 56 -7.16 2.93 -8.68
C ASP A 56 -5.75 3.07 -8.07
N ALA A 57 -4.85 2.13 -8.36
CA ALA A 57 -3.42 2.21 -8.03
C ALA A 57 -2.63 3.20 -8.93
N GLY A 58 -3.26 3.77 -9.96
CA GLY A 58 -2.68 4.75 -10.89
C GLY A 58 -1.98 4.14 -12.11
N ILE A 59 -2.31 2.90 -12.49
CA ILE A 59 -1.82 2.25 -13.71
C ILE A 59 -2.79 2.58 -14.85
N ASP A 60 -2.63 3.78 -15.43
CA ASP A 60 -3.51 4.28 -16.50
C ASP A 60 -3.12 3.78 -17.90
N ASN A 61 -1.88 3.30 -18.05
CA ASN A 61 -1.22 2.92 -19.30
C ASN A 61 -1.07 1.41 -19.45
N LEU A 62 -2.13 0.70 -19.09
CA LEU A 62 -2.24 -0.75 -19.16
C LEU A 62 -2.47 -1.22 -20.60
N ILE A 63 -1.55 -2.03 -21.13
CA ILE A 63 -1.63 -2.62 -22.47
C ILE A 63 -2.51 -3.88 -22.46
N SER A 64 -2.19 -4.79 -21.56
CA SER A 64 -2.81 -6.12 -21.47
C SER A 64 -2.74 -6.64 -20.03
N ILE A 65 -3.68 -7.53 -19.69
CA ILE A 65 -3.72 -8.24 -18.40
C ILE A 65 -3.73 -9.74 -18.69
N TYR A 66 -2.75 -10.45 -18.15
CA TYR A 66 -2.62 -11.90 -18.28
C TYR A 66 -2.90 -12.58 -16.96
N LEU A 67 -3.64 -13.69 -17.01
CA LEU A 67 -3.73 -14.64 -15.91
C LEU A 67 -2.87 -15.85 -16.25
N ILE A 68 -1.81 -16.08 -15.49
CA ILE A 68 -0.82 -17.12 -15.77
C ILE A 68 -0.62 -18.07 -14.60
N SER A 69 0.05 -19.18 -14.86
CA SER A 69 0.69 -19.98 -13.82
C SER A 69 2.16 -20.14 -14.19
N ALA A 70 3.03 -19.32 -13.62
CA ALA A 70 4.47 -19.39 -13.86
C ALA A 70 5.03 -20.78 -13.51
N MET A 71 4.55 -21.38 -12.42
CA MET A 71 4.98 -22.71 -11.98
C MET A 71 4.57 -23.82 -12.96
N LYS A 72 3.39 -23.72 -13.56
CA LYS A 72 2.91 -24.66 -14.59
C LYS A 72 3.28 -24.24 -16.01
N ARG A 73 4.00 -23.12 -16.16
CA ARG A 73 4.38 -22.51 -17.45
C ARG A 73 3.19 -22.18 -18.37
N ILE A 74 2.01 -21.94 -17.80
CA ILE A 74 0.79 -21.64 -18.55
C ILE A 74 0.69 -20.14 -18.81
N GLY A 75 0.37 -19.74 -20.05
CA GLY A 75 0.13 -18.34 -20.44
C GLY A 75 1.40 -17.54 -20.76
N MET A 76 2.56 -18.22 -20.88
CA MET A 76 3.84 -17.58 -21.11
C MET A 76 4.05 -17.19 -22.58
N LYS A 77 3.48 -17.97 -23.48
CA LYS A 77 3.60 -17.79 -24.92
C LYS A 77 2.99 -16.45 -25.37
N GLU A 78 1.79 -16.16 -24.89
CA GLU A 78 1.06 -14.93 -25.20
C GLU A 78 1.79 -13.69 -24.68
N ILE A 79 2.44 -13.80 -23.52
CA ILE A 79 3.29 -12.74 -22.97
C ILE A 79 4.49 -12.50 -23.88
N VAL A 80 5.16 -13.55 -24.36
CA VAL A 80 6.31 -13.41 -25.29
C VAL A 80 5.90 -12.74 -26.60
N GLU A 81 4.74 -13.10 -27.17
CA GLU A 81 4.21 -12.50 -28.39
C GLU A 81 3.90 -11.00 -28.21
N ASP A 82 3.21 -10.63 -27.12
CA ASP A 82 2.90 -9.23 -26.83
C ASP A 82 4.15 -8.42 -26.48
N VAL A 83 5.11 -9.01 -25.77
CA VAL A 83 6.40 -8.38 -25.51
C VAL A 83 7.08 -8.05 -26.85
N ALA A 84 7.17 -8.99 -27.78
CA ALA A 84 7.75 -8.74 -29.10
C ALA A 84 7.04 -7.60 -29.85
N LYS A 85 5.71 -7.49 -29.70
CA LYS A 85 4.89 -6.44 -30.33
C LYS A 85 5.06 -5.05 -29.70
N TYR A 86 5.09 -4.95 -28.38
CA TYR A 86 5.02 -3.66 -27.66
C TYR A 86 6.36 -3.14 -27.15
N ARG A 87 7.42 -3.97 -27.16
CA ARG A 87 8.76 -3.59 -26.70
C ARG A 87 9.33 -2.40 -27.48
N GLN A 88 9.18 -2.40 -28.81
CA GLN A 88 9.70 -1.35 -29.70
C GLN A 88 11.19 -1.06 -29.43
N ASN A 89 12.02 -2.12 -29.44
CA ASN A 89 13.47 -2.06 -29.20
C ASN A 89 13.91 -1.53 -27.81
N ARG A 90 13.01 -1.46 -26.82
CA ARG A 90 13.32 -1.01 -25.44
C ARG A 90 13.56 -2.16 -24.47
N ASP A 91 14.35 -1.97 -23.43
CA ASP A 91 14.53 -3.00 -22.40
C ASP A 91 13.24 -3.30 -21.63
N ILE A 92 13.16 -4.52 -21.10
CA ILE A 92 12.02 -5.01 -20.31
C ILE A 92 12.38 -4.89 -18.84
N CYS A 93 11.51 -4.29 -18.05
CA CYS A 93 11.67 -4.27 -16.60
C CYS A 93 10.52 -5.02 -15.96
N VAL A 94 10.86 -6.01 -15.12
CA VAL A 94 9.92 -6.85 -14.38
C VAL A 94 9.89 -6.38 -12.93
N VAL A 95 8.70 -6.01 -12.45
CA VAL A 95 8.48 -5.45 -11.11
C VAL A 95 7.36 -6.22 -10.42
N GLY A 96 7.47 -6.43 -9.11
CA GLY A 96 6.40 -7.04 -8.33
C GLY A 96 6.71 -7.03 -6.84
N ALA A 97 5.67 -7.24 -6.03
CA ALA A 97 5.85 -7.44 -4.61
C ALA A 97 6.66 -8.72 -4.31
N ALA A 98 7.24 -8.79 -3.12
CA ALA A 98 7.83 -10.03 -2.63
C ALA A 98 6.77 -11.17 -2.62
N ASN A 99 7.19 -12.42 -2.86
CA ASN A 99 6.33 -13.62 -2.93
C ASN A 99 5.31 -13.72 -4.08
N VAL A 100 5.30 -12.75 -4.99
CA VAL A 100 4.43 -12.77 -6.19
C VAL A 100 4.78 -13.89 -7.18
N GLY A 101 5.98 -14.47 -7.06
CA GLY A 101 6.53 -15.47 -7.98
C GLY A 101 7.32 -14.90 -9.15
N LYS A 102 7.95 -13.73 -8.97
CA LYS A 102 8.82 -13.06 -9.95
C LYS A 102 9.93 -13.96 -10.50
N SER A 103 10.73 -14.60 -9.64
CA SER A 103 11.81 -15.49 -10.08
C SER A 103 11.29 -16.72 -10.84
N THR A 104 10.17 -17.29 -10.41
CA THR A 104 9.51 -18.40 -11.12
C THR A 104 9.01 -17.97 -12.49
N PHE A 105 8.45 -16.76 -12.60
CA PHE A 105 8.01 -16.18 -13.85
C PHE A 105 9.20 -15.94 -14.79
N LEU A 106 10.27 -15.30 -14.32
CA LEU A 106 11.46 -15.02 -15.14
C LEU A 106 12.08 -16.31 -15.69
N ASN A 107 12.24 -17.34 -14.85
CA ASN A 107 12.70 -18.66 -15.30
C ASN A 107 11.83 -19.25 -16.41
N SER A 108 10.50 -19.19 -16.25
CA SER A 108 9.58 -19.69 -17.27
C SER A 108 9.55 -18.81 -18.52
N PHE A 109 9.75 -17.51 -18.38
CA PHE A 109 9.75 -16.55 -19.48
C PHE A 109 11.00 -16.69 -20.35
N LEU A 110 12.17 -16.78 -19.72
CA LEU A 110 13.46 -17.00 -20.39
C LEU A 110 13.48 -18.32 -21.18
N SER A 111 12.95 -19.41 -20.60
CA SER A 111 12.90 -20.68 -21.33
C SER A 111 12.04 -20.61 -22.59
N HIS A 112 10.93 -19.86 -22.57
CA HIS A 112 10.08 -19.65 -23.74
C HIS A 112 10.68 -18.70 -24.79
N LEU A 113 11.58 -17.81 -24.39
CA LEU A 113 12.28 -16.92 -25.31
C LEU A 113 13.38 -17.64 -26.11
N VAL A 114 14.06 -18.62 -25.51
CA VAL A 114 15.27 -19.26 -26.08
C VAL A 114 14.96 -20.54 -26.86
N ASP A 115 13.93 -21.30 -26.50
CA ASP A 115 13.71 -22.64 -27.07
C ASP A 115 12.98 -22.64 -28.44
N ARG A 116 13.72 -22.95 -29.52
CA ARG A 116 13.18 -23.03 -30.90
C ARG A 116 12.35 -24.28 -31.17
N LYS A 117 12.48 -25.37 -30.39
CA LYS A 117 11.79 -26.66 -30.67
C LYS A 117 10.27 -26.53 -30.68
N TRP A 118 9.73 -25.53 -30.00
CA TRP A 118 8.29 -25.34 -29.83
C TRP A 118 7.59 -24.72 -31.05
N GLN A 119 8.32 -24.08 -31.96
CA GLN A 119 7.72 -23.39 -33.12
C GLN A 119 7.11 -24.34 -34.16
N HIS A 120 7.51 -25.62 -34.19
CA HIS A 120 7.05 -26.57 -35.22
C HIS A 120 5.70 -27.27 -34.92
N ASN A 121 5.18 -27.20 -33.68
CA ASN A 121 3.90 -27.83 -33.31
C ASN A 121 2.68 -26.90 -33.47
N HIS A 122 2.86 -25.74 -34.11
CA HIS A 122 1.90 -24.63 -34.09
C HIS A 122 0.63 -24.73 -34.94
N ARG A 123 0.40 -25.84 -35.65
CA ARG A 123 -0.85 -25.98 -36.44
C ARG A 123 -2.02 -26.59 -35.68
N LYS A 124 -1.83 -27.12 -34.46
CA LYS A 124 -2.90 -27.80 -33.71
C LYS A 124 -3.51 -27.01 -32.55
N TYR A 125 -2.88 -25.90 -32.14
CA TYR A 125 -3.29 -25.14 -30.95
C TYR A 125 -3.71 -23.72 -31.31
N MET A 126 -4.97 -23.57 -31.75
CA MET A 126 -5.79 -22.36 -31.64
C MET A 126 -7.24 -22.83 -31.54
N LYS A 127 -8.07 -22.31 -30.63
CA LYS A 127 -8.33 -20.88 -30.41
C LYS A 127 -8.26 -20.51 -28.93
N MET A 128 -7.40 -19.56 -28.57
CA MET A 128 -7.71 -18.55 -27.56
C MET A 128 -7.91 -17.22 -28.28
N SER A 129 -9.07 -16.58 -28.13
CA SER A 129 -9.29 -15.25 -28.67
C SER A 129 -8.58 -14.23 -27.78
N GLU A 130 -7.77 -13.35 -28.39
CA GLU A 130 -7.19 -12.17 -27.76
C GLU A 130 -8.28 -11.42 -26.96
N VAL A 131 -8.13 -11.25 -25.64
CA VAL A 131 -9.06 -10.39 -24.89
C VAL A 131 -8.62 -8.94 -25.08
N GLN A 132 -9.10 -8.32 -26.16
CA GLN A 132 -8.88 -6.90 -26.38
C GLN A 132 -9.66 -6.06 -25.37
N LEU A 133 -9.14 -4.86 -25.05
CA LEU A 133 -9.73 -3.98 -24.02
C LEU A 133 -11.21 -3.65 -24.28
N SER A 134 -11.64 -3.70 -25.55
CA SER A 134 -13.01 -3.51 -26.06
C SER A 134 -13.96 -4.69 -25.79
N GLU A 135 -13.45 -5.93 -25.75
CA GLU A 135 -14.28 -7.13 -25.49
C GLU A 135 -14.74 -7.24 -24.02
N LEU A 136 -14.22 -6.37 -23.15
CA LEU A 136 -14.66 -6.24 -21.76
C LEU A 136 -15.93 -5.37 -21.63
N GLU A 137 -16.40 -4.76 -22.71
CA GLU A 137 -17.51 -3.80 -22.70
C GLU A 137 -18.87 -4.44 -23.12
N ASP A 138 -18.86 -5.36 -24.08
CA ASP A 138 -20.09 -5.93 -24.69
C ASP A 138 -20.65 -7.17 -23.97
N ASP A 139 -21.97 -7.18 -23.77
CA ASP A 139 -22.69 -8.07 -22.85
C ASP A 139 -23.36 -9.30 -23.52
N GLU A 140 -23.20 -9.55 -24.83
CA GLU A 140 -24.13 -10.47 -25.53
C GLU A 140 -23.55 -11.66 -26.31
N THR A 141 -22.23 -11.81 -26.50
CA THR A 141 -21.69 -13.00 -27.18
C THR A 141 -20.73 -13.79 -26.30
N ALA A 142 -21.31 -14.72 -25.54
CA ALA A 142 -20.57 -15.67 -24.72
C ALA A 142 -19.91 -16.77 -25.56
N THR A 143 -18.61 -16.61 -25.81
CA THR A 143 -17.69 -17.76 -25.89
C THR A 143 -16.37 -17.33 -25.25
N MET A 144 -16.11 -17.75 -24.00
CA MET A 144 -14.75 -17.72 -23.46
C MET A 144 -14.38 -19.11 -23.02
N LEU A 145 -13.13 -19.44 -23.32
CA LEU A 145 -12.52 -20.74 -23.10
C LEU A 145 -12.26 -20.96 -21.63
N ASN A 146 -12.66 -22.15 -21.20
CA ASN A 146 -12.16 -22.74 -19.98
C ASN A 146 -10.65 -22.96 -20.15
N ILE A 147 -9.91 -22.95 -19.05
CA ILE A 147 -8.70 -23.76 -18.98
C ILE A 147 -9.22 -25.19 -19.11
N ASP A 148 -9.28 -25.73 -20.33
CA ASP A 148 -9.83 -27.05 -20.57
C ASP A 148 -9.02 -28.05 -19.74
N ASP A 149 -9.71 -28.93 -19.01
CA ASP A 149 -9.09 -29.98 -18.17
C ASP A 149 -8.13 -30.88 -18.99
N GLU A 150 -8.28 -30.87 -20.32
CA GLU A 150 -7.40 -31.51 -21.30
C GLU A 150 -5.98 -30.89 -21.31
N LEU A 151 -5.84 -29.56 -21.29
CA LEU A 151 -4.53 -28.87 -21.26
C LEU A 151 -3.77 -29.09 -19.94
N LEU A 152 -4.50 -29.18 -18.83
CA LEU A 152 -3.93 -29.51 -17.52
C LEU A 152 -3.54 -30.99 -17.40
N ALA A 153 -4.24 -31.88 -18.10
CA ALA A 153 -3.93 -33.31 -18.17
C ALA A 153 -2.73 -33.58 -19.10
N GLU A 154 -2.62 -32.87 -20.22
CA GLU A 154 -1.51 -32.98 -21.17
C GLU A 154 -0.19 -32.47 -20.59
N ALA A 155 -0.18 -31.33 -19.90
CA ALA A 155 1.00 -30.82 -19.20
C ALA A 155 1.48 -31.76 -18.07
N LYS A 156 0.57 -32.55 -17.50
CA LYS A 156 0.89 -33.56 -16.49
C LYS A 156 1.47 -34.83 -17.14
N ALA A 157 0.95 -35.23 -18.30
CA ALA A 157 1.44 -36.36 -19.09
C ALA A 157 2.83 -36.09 -19.71
N GLU A 158 3.14 -34.85 -20.08
CA GLU A 158 4.49 -34.45 -20.53
C GLU A 158 5.49 -34.50 -19.39
N ARG A 159 5.11 -34.08 -18.18
CA ARG A 159 5.97 -34.18 -16.98
C ARG A 159 6.33 -35.62 -16.62
N GLU A 160 5.42 -36.56 -16.90
CA GLU A 160 5.65 -38.00 -16.71
C GLU A 160 6.48 -38.62 -17.86
N LYS A 161 6.45 -38.04 -19.07
CA LYS A 161 7.31 -38.42 -20.21
C LYS A 161 8.73 -37.87 -20.11
N GLU A 162 8.91 -36.62 -19.65
CA GLU A 162 10.22 -36.01 -19.41
C GLU A 162 10.99 -36.76 -18.31
N ALA A 163 10.31 -37.17 -17.24
CA ALA A 163 10.89 -38.01 -16.18
C ALA A 163 11.26 -39.44 -16.64
N ALA A 164 10.74 -39.91 -17.78
CA ALA A 164 11.02 -41.23 -18.32
C ALA A 164 12.14 -41.23 -19.40
N MET A 165 12.63 -40.06 -19.82
CA MET A 165 13.66 -39.90 -20.86
C MET A 165 15.02 -39.41 -20.33
N GLU A 166 15.23 -39.33 -19.01
CA GLU A 166 16.55 -39.05 -18.43
C GLU A 166 17.47 -40.28 -18.50
N GLY A 167 17.99 -40.54 -19.70
CA GLY A 167 19.30 -41.16 -19.88
C GLY A 167 20.32 -40.05 -20.08
N GLU A 168 20.98 -39.64 -19.00
CA GLU A 168 22.00 -38.57 -19.02
C GLU A 168 23.14 -38.89 -20.01
N GLN A 169 23.33 -38.01 -20.99
CA GLN A 169 24.67 -37.68 -21.49
C GLN A 169 24.88 -36.18 -21.31
N THR A 170 25.54 -35.84 -20.21
CA THR A 170 26.03 -34.50 -19.90
C THR A 170 27.24 -34.19 -20.78
N VAL A 171 27.16 -33.12 -21.57
CA VAL A 171 28.33 -32.53 -22.23
C VAL A 171 28.78 -31.35 -21.37
N LYS A 172 30.00 -31.44 -20.82
CA LYS A 172 30.67 -30.32 -20.15
C LYS A 172 31.17 -29.33 -21.19
N THR A 173 30.81 -28.06 -21.04
CA THR A 173 31.47 -26.93 -21.72
C THR A 173 32.16 -26.02 -20.69
N PRO A 174 33.35 -25.49 -20.99
CA PRO A 174 34.04 -24.53 -20.14
C PRO A 174 33.65 -23.09 -20.51
N HIS A 175 33.33 -22.27 -19.50
CA HIS A 175 33.05 -20.83 -19.52
C HIS A 175 31.56 -20.39 -19.69
N GLY A 176 31.13 -19.48 -18.80
CA GLY A 176 29.74 -19.19 -18.42
C GLY A 176 28.85 -18.56 -19.49
N GLU A 177 27.55 -18.88 -19.44
CA GLU A 177 26.66 -18.74 -20.58
C GLU A 177 26.06 -17.34 -20.79
N LEU A 178 26.05 -16.96 -22.07
CA LEU A 178 25.23 -15.94 -22.71
C LEU A 178 23.90 -16.63 -23.13
N TYR A 179 22.72 -16.06 -22.86
CA TYR A 179 21.46 -16.65 -23.34
C TYR A 179 21.28 -16.38 -24.83
N VAL A 180 21.80 -17.30 -25.65
CA VAL A 180 21.80 -17.20 -27.12
C VAL A 180 20.87 -18.27 -27.68
N ALA A 181 19.94 -17.86 -28.54
CA ALA A 181 19.11 -18.80 -29.27
C ALA A 181 19.99 -19.69 -30.19
N PRO A 182 19.67 -20.97 -30.43
CA PRO A 182 20.49 -21.83 -31.29
C PRO A 182 20.66 -21.23 -32.70
N GLY A 183 21.91 -20.89 -33.05
CA GLY A 183 22.31 -20.36 -34.37
C GLY A 183 22.63 -18.87 -34.46
N GLU A 184 22.83 -18.16 -33.34
CA GLU A 184 23.24 -16.74 -33.31
C GLU A 184 24.67 -16.58 -32.73
N ASP A 185 25.40 -15.54 -33.17
CA ASP A 185 26.85 -15.37 -32.95
C ASP A 185 27.15 -14.58 -31.64
N PRO A 186 27.92 -15.12 -30.67
CA PRO A 186 28.05 -14.56 -29.31
C PRO A 186 29.02 -13.37 -29.15
N GLU A 187 29.70 -12.87 -30.18
CA GLU A 187 30.83 -11.93 -30.07
C GLU A 187 30.50 -10.45 -29.69
N MET A 188 29.26 -10.10 -29.35
CA MET A 188 28.84 -8.68 -29.23
C MET A 188 28.66 -8.10 -27.81
N ILE A 189 29.20 -8.68 -26.74
CA ILE A 189 28.99 -8.14 -25.37
C ILE A 189 30.30 -8.11 -24.55
N GLU A 190 30.73 -6.91 -24.12
CA GLU A 190 31.82 -6.72 -23.14
C GLU A 190 31.40 -7.22 -21.74
N THR A 191 32.23 -8.07 -21.15
CA THR A 191 31.94 -8.84 -19.94
C THR A 191 32.28 -8.09 -18.64
N SER A 192 31.33 -8.01 -17.70
CA SER A 192 31.60 -7.73 -16.28
C SER A 192 31.66 -9.03 -15.45
N SER A 193 32.53 -9.03 -14.43
CA SER A 193 33.11 -10.16 -13.67
C SER A 193 32.14 -11.13 -12.94
N GLU A 194 32.71 -12.27 -12.51
CA GLU A 194 32.12 -13.63 -12.47
C GLU A 194 31.27 -14.04 -11.24
N GLU A 195 31.00 -13.20 -10.23
CA GLU A 195 30.49 -13.70 -8.94
C GLU A 195 28.95 -13.76 -8.73
N ASP A 196 28.09 -13.34 -9.68
CA ASP A 196 26.63 -13.16 -9.42
C ASP A 196 25.66 -14.11 -10.19
N ARG A 197 26.12 -15.25 -10.74
CA ARG A 197 25.37 -15.95 -11.82
C ARG A 197 24.58 -17.23 -11.48
N GLU A 198 24.32 -17.55 -10.22
CA GLU A 198 23.36 -18.60 -9.84
C GLU A 198 22.08 -18.00 -9.23
N MET A 199 20.95 -18.12 -9.94
CA MET A 199 19.67 -17.58 -9.47
C MET A 199 19.05 -18.48 -8.40
N THR A 200 19.17 -18.07 -7.13
CA THR A 200 18.59 -18.80 -6.00
C THR A 200 17.08 -18.57 -5.91
N THR A 201 16.29 -19.60 -6.19
CA THR A 201 14.85 -19.59 -5.90
C THR A 201 14.63 -19.97 -4.43
N SER A 202 14.51 -18.98 -3.54
CA SER A 202 14.12 -19.21 -2.14
C SER A 202 12.62 -18.97 -1.96
N PRO A 203 11.92 -19.78 -1.14
CA PRO A 203 10.58 -19.46 -0.65
C PRO A 203 10.58 -18.36 0.43
N LEU A 204 11.75 -17.92 0.89
CA LEU A 204 11.91 -16.80 1.83
C LEU A 204 12.10 -15.47 1.08
N PRO A 205 11.44 -14.39 1.48
CA PRO A 205 11.51 -13.10 0.77
C PRO A 205 12.86 -12.42 0.85
N GLY A 206 13.30 -11.81 -0.26
CA GLY A 206 14.50 -10.96 -0.30
C GLY A 206 15.69 -11.50 -1.11
N THR A 207 15.50 -12.49 -2.00
CA THR A 207 16.63 -13.10 -2.74
C THR A 207 17.31 -12.20 -3.77
N THR A 208 16.60 -11.21 -4.33
CA THR A 208 17.19 -10.24 -5.29
C THR A 208 17.46 -8.93 -4.55
N LEU A 209 18.70 -8.71 -4.08
CA LEU A 209 19.10 -7.52 -3.32
C LEU A 209 19.52 -6.32 -4.20
N ALA A 210 19.80 -6.55 -5.48
CA ALA A 210 20.18 -5.54 -6.47
C ALA A 210 19.44 -5.75 -7.81
N VAL A 211 19.30 -4.70 -8.61
CA VAL A 211 18.72 -4.83 -9.97
C VAL A 211 19.69 -5.63 -10.83
N GLN A 212 19.25 -6.80 -11.30
CA GLN A 212 20.06 -7.66 -12.17
C GLN A 212 19.71 -7.39 -13.63
N TYR A 213 20.74 -7.21 -14.46
CA TYR A 213 20.60 -7.07 -15.90
C TYR A 213 20.81 -8.44 -16.55
N LEU A 214 19.78 -8.95 -17.21
CA LEU A 214 19.82 -10.20 -17.95
C LEU A 214 19.82 -9.89 -19.45
N PRO A 215 20.98 -9.92 -20.12
CA PRO A 215 21.04 -9.75 -21.58
C PRO A 215 20.42 -10.98 -22.25
N VAL A 216 19.51 -10.75 -23.19
CA VAL A 216 18.84 -11.78 -23.96
C VAL A 216 18.98 -11.46 -25.45
N MET A 217 19.32 -12.47 -26.24
CA MET A 217 19.36 -12.38 -27.70
C MET A 217 18.21 -13.20 -28.29
N VAL A 218 17.33 -12.55 -29.05
CA VAL A 218 16.20 -13.19 -29.74
C VAL A 218 16.09 -12.62 -31.15
N ARG A 219 16.22 -13.45 -32.19
CA ARG A 219 16.05 -13.06 -33.61
C ARG A 219 17.01 -11.93 -34.03
N ASN A 220 18.28 -12.03 -33.64
CA ASN A 220 19.31 -11.00 -33.81
C ASN A 220 19.02 -9.64 -33.15
N GLU A 221 18.02 -9.55 -32.27
CA GLU A 221 17.84 -8.39 -31.39
C GLU A 221 18.40 -8.70 -30.00
N VAL A 222 19.29 -7.82 -29.53
CA VAL A 222 19.81 -7.86 -28.16
C VAL A 222 19.01 -6.89 -27.30
N PHE A 223 18.60 -7.35 -26.13
CA PHE A 223 17.96 -6.50 -25.13
C PHE A 223 18.13 -7.01 -23.71
N ASN A 224 17.95 -6.12 -22.75
CA ASN A 224 18.05 -6.46 -21.35
C ASN A 224 16.67 -6.72 -20.73
N ILE A 225 16.60 -7.75 -19.89
CA ILE A 225 15.54 -7.94 -18.91
C ILE A 225 16.10 -7.51 -17.56
N LEU A 226 15.52 -6.46 -16.99
CA LEU A 226 15.86 -5.95 -15.68
C LEU A 226 15.02 -6.70 -14.64
N ASP A 227 15.67 -7.55 -13.86
CA ASP A 227 15.07 -8.16 -12.68
C ASP A 227 15.19 -7.21 -11.49
N THR A 228 14.06 -6.70 -10.98
CA THR A 228 14.06 -5.76 -9.85
C THR A 228 13.83 -6.49 -8.53
N PRO A 229 14.44 -6.05 -7.41
CA PRO A 229 14.14 -6.58 -6.08
C PRO A 229 12.64 -6.68 -5.79
N GLY A 230 12.22 -7.79 -5.19
CA GLY A 230 10.82 -7.96 -4.78
C GLY A 230 10.46 -6.92 -3.72
N LEU A 231 9.50 -6.04 -4.03
CA LEU A 231 9.16 -4.93 -3.15
C LEU A 231 8.37 -5.42 -1.94
N ILE A 232 8.85 -5.09 -0.74
CA ILE A 232 8.11 -5.37 0.51
C ILE A 232 7.07 -4.28 0.68
N THR A 233 5.82 -4.57 0.31
CA THR A 233 4.71 -3.61 0.41
C THR A 233 4.16 -3.48 1.84
N ASP A 234 4.31 -4.53 2.65
CA ASP A 234 3.87 -4.54 4.05
C ASP A 234 4.85 -5.36 4.90
N SER A 235 5.71 -4.66 5.65
CA SER A 235 6.72 -5.29 6.50
C SER A 235 6.13 -6.10 7.66
N LYS A 236 4.90 -5.80 8.11
CA LYS A 236 4.25 -6.57 9.18
C LYS A 236 3.70 -7.88 8.63
N ARG A 237 3.06 -7.84 7.46
CA ARG A 237 2.61 -9.03 6.73
C ARG A 237 3.78 -9.94 6.36
N GLN A 238 4.88 -9.34 5.91
CA GLN A 238 6.10 -10.05 5.57
C GLN A 238 6.65 -10.84 6.77
N LYS A 239 6.76 -10.20 7.93
CA LYS A 239 7.13 -10.86 9.19
C LYS A 239 6.14 -11.95 9.60
N LEU A 240 4.84 -11.74 9.40
CA LEU A 240 3.83 -12.75 9.68
C LEU A 240 4.04 -14.00 8.82
N VAL A 241 4.27 -13.83 7.52
CA VAL A 241 4.55 -14.93 6.59
C VAL A 241 5.83 -15.67 6.96
N GLU A 242 6.89 -14.94 7.35
CA GLU A 242 8.14 -15.54 7.86
C GLU A 242 7.91 -16.36 9.12
N VAL A 243 7.21 -15.81 10.12
CA VAL A 243 6.88 -16.53 11.36
C VAL A 243 6.06 -17.79 11.08
N LEU A 244 5.09 -17.70 10.17
CA LEU A 244 4.30 -18.86 9.75
C LEU A 244 5.12 -19.90 8.98
N ALA A 245 6.29 -19.51 8.46
CA ALA A 245 7.24 -20.39 7.82
C ALA A 245 8.32 -20.96 8.77
N LEU A 246 8.47 -20.41 9.99
CA LEU A 246 9.65 -20.64 10.83
C LEU A 246 9.66 -21.92 11.69
N ASP A 247 8.54 -22.55 12.09
CA ASP A 247 8.68 -23.80 12.88
C ASP A 247 7.49 -24.78 12.96
N GLY A 248 7.82 -26.08 13.00
CA GLY A 248 7.08 -27.08 13.78
C GLY A 248 5.85 -27.80 13.20
N ALA A 249 5.39 -27.55 11.97
CA ALA A 249 4.25 -28.31 11.43
C ALA A 249 4.21 -28.40 9.90
N ALA A 250 4.60 -29.55 9.38
CA ALA A 250 4.13 -30.10 8.10
C ALA A 250 3.95 -29.09 6.96
N LYS A 251 5.08 -28.79 6.30
CA LYS A 251 5.20 -28.29 4.93
C LYS A 251 4.55 -26.91 4.68
N LEU A 252 5.38 -25.98 4.19
CA LEU A 252 5.02 -24.83 3.35
C LEU A 252 3.82 -25.08 2.39
N LYS A 253 3.57 -26.35 1.99
CA LYS A 253 2.41 -26.81 1.22
C LYS A 253 1.03 -26.47 1.80
N ASN A 254 0.88 -26.24 3.11
CA ASN A 254 -0.40 -25.93 3.73
C ASN A 254 -0.72 -24.43 3.76
N VAL A 255 0.31 -23.57 3.79
CA VAL A 255 0.16 -22.11 3.77
C VAL A 255 0.15 -21.58 2.34
N PHE A 256 0.95 -22.17 1.46
CA PHE A 256 0.95 -21.85 0.04
C PHE A 256 0.28 -22.97 -0.76
N PRO A 257 -0.89 -22.73 -1.34
CA PRO A 257 -1.62 -23.77 -2.05
C PRO A 257 -0.87 -24.18 -3.31
N THR A 258 -0.85 -25.48 -3.57
CA THR A 258 -0.27 -26.11 -4.79
C THR A 258 -1.34 -26.67 -5.73
N LYS A 259 -2.60 -26.54 -5.32
CA LYS A 259 -3.80 -26.98 -6.04
C LYS A 259 -4.86 -25.88 -5.93
N GLN A 260 -5.93 -25.99 -6.71
CA GLN A 260 -7.08 -25.08 -6.63
C GLN A 260 -7.53 -24.87 -5.18
N LEU A 261 -7.87 -23.62 -4.86
CA LEU A 261 -8.32 -23.25 -3.52
C LEU A 261 -9.56 -24.05 -3.13
N PRO A 262 -9.58 -24.65 -1.93
CA PRO A 262 -10.81 -25.25 -1.42
C PRO A 262 -11.84 -24.15 -1.17
N VAL A 263 -13.10 -24.47 -1.46
CA VAL A 263 -14.23 -23.57 -1.23
C VAL A 263 -15.12 -24.17 -0.15
N THR A 264 -15.17 -23.52 1.01
CA THR A 264 -16.00 -23.96 2.14
C THR A 264 -17.09 -22.93 2.40
N THR A 265 -18.35 -23.36 2.39
CA THR A 265 -19.49 -22.45 2.64
C THR A 265 -20.10 -22.71 4.01
N TYR A 266 -20.11 -21.69 4.85
CA TYR A 266 -20.69 -21.69 6.18
C TYR A 266 -22.03 -20.98 6.17
N ARG A 267 -23.05 -21.60 6.77
CA ARG A 267 -24.33 -20.93 7.05
C ARG A 267 -24.24 -20.31 8.45
N VAL A 268 -24.23 -18.97 8.50
CA VAL A 268 -23.95 -18.22 9.73
C VAL A 268 -25.18 -17.42 10.15
N ARG A 269 -25.63 -17.63 11.38
CA ARG A 269 -26.70 -16.86 12.04
C ARG A 269 -26.09 -15.76 12.92
N PRO A 270 -26.83 -14.71 13.29
CA PRO A 270 -26.34 -13.70 14.22
C PRO A 270 -25.90 -14.34 15.55
N GLY A 271 -24.83 -13.81 16.15
CA GLY A 271 -24.22 -14.38 17.36
C GLY A 271 -23.33 -15.60 17.10
N ARG A 272 -22.88 -15.80 15.85
CA ARG A 272 -21.91 -16.84 15.47
C ARG A 272 -20.63 -16.22 14.96
N SER A 273 -19.52 -16.88 15.28
CA SER A 273 -18.17 -16.46 14.96
C SER A 273 -17.48 -17.51 14.10
N LEU A 274 -16.90 -17.10 12.98
CA LEU A 274 -16.07 -17.94 12.12
C LEU A 274 -14.59 -17.58 12.34
N PHE A 275 -13.80 -18.52 12.83
CA PHE A 275 -12.35 -18.44 12.85
C PHE A 275 -11.76 -18.97 11.54
N LEU A 276 -10.70 -18.35 11.05
CA LEU A 276 -9.82 -18.86 10.00
C LEU A 276 -8.42 -19.05 10.61
N GLY A 277 -8.11 -20.30 10.97
CA GLY A 277 -6.98 -20.60 11.86
C GLY A 277 -7.05 -19.79 13.17
N ALA A 278 -5.89 -19.42 13.70
CA ALA A 278 -5.74 -18.45 14.78
C ALA A 278 -5.34 -17.05 14.25
N LEU A 279 -5.58 -16.78 12.97
CA LEU A 279 -5.17 -15.54 12.30
C LEU A 279 -6.28 -14.49 12.19
N ALA A 280 -7.51 -14.94 11.92
CA ALA A 280 -8.66 -14.05 11.76
C ALA A 280 -9.95 -14.65 12.34
N ARG A 281 -10.83 -13.78 12.82
CA ARG A 281 -12.17 -14.11 13.32
C ARG A 281 -13.20 -13.13 12.79
N PHE A 282 -14.35 -13.64 12.38
CA PHE A 282 -15.47 -12.89 11.81
C PHE A 282 -16.71 -13.13 12.64
N ASP A 283 -17.15 -12.12 13.38
CA ASP A 283 -18.34 -12.18 14.23
C ASP A 283 -19.52 -11.56 13.49
N TYR A 284 -20.56 -12.35 13.24
CA TYR A 284 -21.76 -11.85 12.57
C TYR A 284 -22.81 -11.43 13.59
N GLU A 285 -23.21 -10.16 13.52
CA GLU A 285 -24.18 -9.52 14.39
C GLU A 285 -25.31 -8.88 13.56
N THR A 286 -26.46 -8.70 14.20
CA THR A 286 -27.60 -7.95 13.66
C THR A 286 -27.94 -6.80 14.60
N LEU A 287 -28.13 -5.61 14.06
CA LEU A 287 -28.44 -4.39 14.80
C LEU A 287 -29.94 -4.25 15.14
N GLY A 288 -30.78 -5.22 14.76
CA GLY A 288 -32.24 -5.20 14.94
C GLY A 288 -32.78 -6.29 15.88
N LYS A 289 -34.00 -6.08 16.41
CA LYS A 289 -34.68 -6.99 17.36
C LYS A 289 -35.10 -8.37 16.78
N ASP A 290 -35.17 -8.52 15.45
CA ASP A 290 -35.53 -9.78 14.78
C ASP A 290 -34.29 -10.62 14.42
N SER A 291 -33.65 -11.23 15.43
CA SER A 291 -32.31 -11.84 15.26
C SER A 291 -32.28 -13.20 14.53
N ASP A 292 -33.30 -14.04 14.67
CA ASP A 292 -33.12 -15.48 14.42
C ASP A 292 -33.32 -15.94 12.98
N LYS A 293 -33.90 -15.10 12.12
CA LYS A 293 -34.21 -15.46 10.72
C LYS A 293 -33.17 -15.00 9.70
N ASN A 294 -32.28 -14.07 10.08
CA ASN A 294 -31.35 -13.40 9.16
C ASN A 294 -30.01 -14.12 9.07
N PHE A 295 -29.88 -15.16 8.24
CA PHE A 295 -28.60 -15.86 8.05
C PHE A 295 -27.85 -15.43 6.79
N LEU A 296 -26.53 -15.51 6.85
CA LEU A 296 -25.62 -15.30 5.73
C LEU A 296 -24.98 -16.62 5.30
N LEU A 297 -24.57 -16.69 4.04
CA LEU A 297 -23.62 -17.68 3.56
C LEU A 297 -22.26 -17.02 3.48
N LEU A 298 -21.30 -17.51 4.27
CA LEU A 298 -19.91 -17.12 4.19
C LEU A 298 -19.16 -18.20 3.39
N SER A 299 -18.79 -17.90 2.16
CA SER A 299 -18.03 -18.81 1.29
C SER A 299 -16.56 -18.43 1.33
N TRP A 300 -15.76 -19.25 2.01
CA TRP A 300 -14.31 -19.09 2.13
C TRP A 300 -13.61 -19.75 0.95
N TYR A 301 -12.84 -18.96 0.21
CA TYR A 301 -11.97 -19.38 -0.90
C TYR A 301 -10.54 -19.20 -0.44
N GLY A 302 -9.96 -20.19 0.23
CA GLY A 302 -8.65 -20.00 0.82
C GLY A 302 -8.11 -21.23 1.54
N VAL A 303 -6.86 -21.14 1.98
CA VAL A 303 -6.12 -22.29 2.52
C VAL A 303 -6.34 -22.53 4.00
N LEU A 304 -6.80 -21.51 4.74
CA LEU A 304 -6.95 -21.60 6.18
C LEU A 304 -8.16 -22.47 6.55
N PRO A 305 -8.05 -23.37 7.55
CA PRO A 305 -9.18 -24.12 8.03
C PRO A 305 -10.15 -23.19 8.78
N GLY A 306 -11.44 -23.35 8.52
CA GLY A 306 -12.48 -22.54 9.15
C GLY A 306 -13.21 -23.27 10.28
N HIS A 307 -13.39 -22.61 11.42
CA HIS A 307 -14.03 -23.15 12.62
C HIS A 307 -15.16 -22.24 13.11
N LEU A 308 -16.36 -22.80 13.31
CA LEU A 308 -17.54 -22.04 13.73
C LEU A 308 -17.83 -22.24 15.23
N THR A 309 -18.06 -21.15 15.95
CA THR A 309 -18.48 -21.17 17.37
C THR A 309 -19.55 -20.10 17.65
N SER A 310 -20.08 -20.05 18.87
CA SER A 310 -20.91 -18.91 19.32
C SER A 310 -20.03 -17.71 19.67
N THR A 311 -20.49 -16.51 19.37
CA THR A 311 -19.73 -15.28 19.64
C THR A 311 -19.45 -15.09 21.13
N GLU A 312 -20.39 -15.47 22.00
CA GLU A 312 -20.19 -15.46 23.45
C GLU A 312 -19.02 -16.32 23.93
N ARG A 313 -18.75 -17.44 23.24
CA ARG A 313 -17.64 -18.36 23.59
C ARG A 313 -16.41 -18.13 22.73
N ALA A 314 -16.42 -17.15 21.83
CA ALA A 314 -15.36 -16.98 20.86
C ALA A 314 -14.01 -16.69 21.52
N GLU A 315 -14.00 -15.83 22.54
CA GLU A 315 -12.78 -15.50 23.28
C GLU A 315 -12.23 -16.72 24.02
N ASP A 316 -13.08 -17.43 24.76
CA ASP A 316 -12.71 -18.69 25.43
C ASP A 316 -12.20 -19.75 24.45
N THR A 317 -12.85 -19.87 23.29
CA THR A 317 -12.46 -20.81 22.23
C THR A 317 -11.07 -20.46 21.72
N PHE A 318 -10.77 -19.18 21.53
CA PHE A 318 -9.45 -18.73 21.09
C PHE A 318 -8.39 -19.04 22.16
N VAL A 319 -8.61 -18.65 23.41
CA VAL A 319 -7.66 -18.91 24.51
C VAL A 319 -7.38 -20.41 24.70
N LYS A 320 -8.40 -21.27 24.58
CA LYS A 320 -8.26 -22.72 24.80
C LYS A 320 -7.67 -23.47 23.61
N HIS A 321 -7.86 -22.98 22.38
CA HIS A 321 -7.60 -23.76 21.17
C HIS A 321 -6.63 -23.12 20.17
N ALA A 322 -6.21 -21.87 20.37
CA ALA A 322 -5.17 -21.23 19.57
C ALA A 322 -3.84 -21.99 19.69
N GLY A 323 -3.14 -22.14 18.57
CA GLY A 323 -1.92 -22.95 18.49
C GLY A 323 -2.17 -24.46 18.39
N GLY A 324 -3.42 -24.91 18.58
CA GLY A 324 -3.85 -26.31 18.47
C GLY A 324 -4.86 -26.50 17.33
N ILE A 325 -6.15 -26.65 17.69
CA ILE A 325 -7.25 -26.80 16.72
C ILE A 325 -7.36 -25.55 15.85
N LEU A 326 -7.26 -24.37 16.45
CA LEU A 326 -7.16 -23.11 15.71
C LEU A 326 -5.70 -22.91 15.31
N SER A 327 -5.33 -23.52 14.19
CA SER A 327 -4.03 -23.35 13.56
C SER A 327 -4.19 -23.15 12.06
N PRO A 328 -3.27 -22.42 11.39
CA PRO A 328 -2.02 -21.81 11.91
C PRO A 328 -2.21 -20.51 12.71
N PRO A 329 -1.20 -20.02 13.45
CA PRO A 329 0.06 -20.73 13.77
C PRO A 329 -0.15 -21.94 14.69
N ARG A 330 0.84 -22.84 14.79
CA ARG A 330 0.85 -23.95 15.77
C ARG A 330 1.89 -23.67 16.86
N GLY A 331 1.61 -24.16 18.07
CA GLY A 331 2.51 -24.00 19.20
C GLY A 331 2.46 -22.62 19.86
N LEU A 332 2.95 -22.55 21.10
CA LEU A 332 2.93 -21.35 21.94
C LEU A 332 3.87 -20.26 21.44
N ASP A 333 5.02 -20.63 20.89
CA ASP A 333 6.03 -19.68 20.41
C ASP A 333 5.50 -18.86 19.24
N ALA A 334 4.90 -19.50 18.24
CA ALA A 334 4.32 -18.83 17.10
C ALA A 334 3.13 -17.91 17.47
N MET A 335 2.39 -18.26 18.53
CA MET A 335 1.33 -17.40 19.11
C MET A 335 1.87 -16.14 19.79
N SER A 336 3.09 -16.19 20.36
CA SER A 336 3.73 -14.99 20.94
C SER A 336 4.03 -13.91 19.89
N PHE A 337 4.30 -14.33 18.64
CA PHE A 337 4.57 -13.43 17.52
C PHE A 337 3.28 -12.83 16.91
N THR A 338 2.24 -13.65 16.75
CA THR A 338 0.96 -13.18 16.18
C THR A 338 0.12 -12.39 17.19
N GLY A 339 0.32 -12.62 18.50
CA GLY A 339 -0.46 -11.98 19.55
C GLY A 339 -1.94 -12.38 19.55
N PRO A 340 -2.77 -11.72 20.38
CA PRO A 340 -4.21 -11.97 20.41
C PRO A 340 -4.90 -11.44 19.15
N LEU A 341 -6.12 -11.95 18.90
CA LEU A 341 -6.99 -11.35 17.89
C LEU A 341 -7.58 -10.05 18.43
N THR A 342 -7.32 -8.95 17.75
CA THR A 342 -7.83 -7.63 18.11
C THR A 342 -8.87 -7.18 17.09
N LEU A 343 -9.89 -6.44 17.54
CA LEU A 343 -10.90 -5.89 16.64
C LEU A 343 -10.21 -4.94 15.66
N SER A 344 -10.19 -5.32 14.38
CA SER A 344 -9.54 -4.57 13.31
C SER A 344 -10.51 -3.58 12.67
N GLN A 345 -11.73 -4.03 12.34
CA GLN A 345 -12.73 -3.21 11.67
C GLN A 345 -14.15 -3.78 11.82
N ASN A 346 -15.15 -2.92 11.64
CA ASN A 346 -16.54 -3.32 11.49
C ASN A 346 -16.98 -3.13 10.05
N VAL A 347 -17.48 -4.19 9.42
CA VAL A 347 -18.03 -4.16 8.06
C VAL A 347 -19.55 -4.16 8.15
N TYR A 348 -20.17 -3.01 7.90
CA TYR A 348 -21.62 -2.88 7.84
C TYR A 348 -22.10 -3.26 6.44
N LEU A 349 -22.96 -4.27 6.34
CA LEU A 349 -23.39 -4.80 5.04
C LEU A 349 -24.21 -3.78 4.22
N LYS A 350 -24.87 -2.84 4.91
CA LYS A 350 -25.60 -1.72 4.31
C LYS A 350 -24.72 -0.84 3.41
N ASP A 351 -23.44 -0.70 3.75
CA ASP A 351 -22.51 0.19 3.03
C ASP A 351 -22.08 -0.41 1.67
N TYR A 352 -22.33 -1.71 1.48
CA TYR A 352 -22.01 -2.46 0.26
C TYR A 352 -23.28 -2.87 -0.52
N MET A 353 -24.43 -2.28 -0.20
CA MET A 353 -25.67 -2.53 -0.92
C MET A 353 -25.68 -1.81 -2.26
N LEU A 354 -25.74 -2.58 -3.36
CA LEU A 354 -25.92 -2.07 -4.72
C LEU A 354 -27.38 -2.21 -5.17
N ASP A 355 -27.86 -1.34 -6.06
CA ASP A 355 -29.26 -1.34 -6.56
C ASP A 355 -29.68 -2.69 -7.17
N SER A 356 -28.72 -3.43 -7.74
CA SER A 356 -28.90 -4.76 -8.31
C SER A 356 -29.22 -5.86 -7.28
N VAL A 357 -28.89 -5.64 -6.00
CA VAL A 357 -29.21 -6.53 -4.87
C VAL A 357 -30.71 -6.48 -4.56
N LEU A 358 -31.41 -5.41 -4.96
CA LEU A 358 -32.83 -5.17 -4.71
C LEU A 358 -33.75 -5.65 -5.85
N THR A 359 -33.25 -6.39 -6.85
CA THR A 359 -34.11 -6.94 -7.91
C THR A 359 -34.66 -8.32 -7.56
N LYS A 360 -35.99 -8.43 -7.50
CA LYS A 360 -36.73 -9.67 -7.25
C LYS A 360 -36.41 -10.73 -8.31
N SER A 361 -36.09 -11.95 -7.85
CA SER A 361 -35.84 -13.08 -8.75
C SER A 361 -37.09 -13.41 -9.56
N LYS A 362 -36.96 -13.54 -10.89
CA LYS A 362 -38.00 -14.10 -11.76
C LYS A 362 -38.07 -15.64 -11.70
N HIS A 363 -37.18 -16.29 -10.94
CA HIS A 363 -37.05 -17.75 -10.89
C HIS A 363 -37.48 -18.31 -9.54
N LYS A 364 -38.10 -19.50 -9.52
CA LYS A 364 -38.59 -20.20 -8.31
C LYS A 364 -37.49 -20.57 -7.29
N LYS A 365 -36.21 -20.36 -7.61
CA LYS A 365 -35.07 -20.66 -6.72
C LYS A 365 -34.58 -19.38 -6.02
N PRO A 366 -34.15 -19.46 -4.75
CA PRO A 366 -33.66 -18.33 -3.98
C PRO A 366 -32.46 -17.68 -4.68
N LYS A 367 -32.53 -16.36 -4.91
CA LYS A 367 -31.41 -15.59 -5.48
C LYS A 367 -30.35 -15.44 -4.40
N ARG A 368 -29.12 -15.82 -4.74
CA ARG A 368 -27.94 -15.62 -3.91
C ARG A 368 -27.19 -14.43 -4.45
N THR A 369 -27.02 -13.42 -3.61
CA THR A 369 -26.31 -12.21 -4.00
C THR A 369 -25.13 -12.03 -3.06
N THR A 370 -23.91 -12.17 -3.58
CA THR A 370 -22.71 -11.74 -2.86
C THR A 370 -22.76 -10.22 -2.74
N VAL A 371 -22.52 -9.70 -1.54
CA VAL A 371 -22.63 -8.28 -1.21
C VAL A 371 -21.28 -7.66 -0.90
N VAL A 372 -20.38 -8.42 -0.29
CA VAL A 372 -19.00 -7.99 -0.02
C VAL A 372 -18.09 -9.22 -0.04
N GLU A 373 -16.88 -9.05 -0.54
CA GLU A 373 -15.79 -10.03 -0.41
C GLU A 373 -14.76 -9.45 0.60
N LEU A 374 -14.38 -10.23 1.60
CA LEU A 374 -13.36 -9.85 2.57
C LEU A 374 -12.06 -10.55 2.18
N GLU A 375 -11.12 -9.82 1.58
CA GLU A 375 -9.80 -10.38 1.26
C GLU A 375 -8.99 -10.57 2.54
N VAL A 376 -8.37 -11.74 2.65
CA VAL A 376 -7.39 -12.09 3.66
C VAL A 376 -6.05 -12.29 2.93
N PRO A 377 -5.26 -11.21 2.77
CA PRO A 377 -4.07 -11.15 1.93
C PRO A 377 -3.12 -12.33 2.14
N GLY A 378 -2.81 -13.03 1.06
CA GLY A 378 -1.92 -14.19 1.04
C GLY A 378 -2.59 -15.52 1.41
N PHE A 379 -3.84 -15.51 1.90
CA PHE A 379 -4.53 -16.70 2.37
C PHE A 379 -5.82 -17.02 1.61
N GLY A 380 -6.47 -16.01 1.01
CA GLY A 380 -7.70 -16.17 0.25
C GLY A 380 -8.71 -15.04 0.47
N TRP A 381 -9.99 -15.30 0.19
CA TRP A 381 -11.06 -14.33 0.42
C TRP A 381 -12.35 -14.99 0.91
N LEU A 382 -13.11 -14.24 1.72
CA LEU A 382 -14.40 -14.66 2.28
C LEU A 382 -15.54 -13.89 1.59
N SER A 383 -16.32 -14.59 0.77
CA SER A 383 -17.50 -14.04 0.10
C SER A 383 -18.70 -14.05 1.05
N VAL A 384 -19.28 -12.88 1.29
CA VAL A 384 -20.49 -12.69 2.12
C VAL A 384 -21.70 -12.63 1.21
N THR A 385 -22.55 -13.65 1.29
CA THR A 385 -23.72 -13.82 0.43
C THR A 385 -25.00 -13.81 1.25
N ALA A 386 -25.91 -12.91 0.90
CA ALA A 386 -27.28 -12.95 1.40
C ALA A 386 -28.12 -13.95 0.58
N VAL A 387 -28.98 -14.70 1.27
CA VAL A 387 -29.90 -15.66 0.64
C VAL A 387 -31.32 -15.13 0.73
N ASP A 388 -31.97 -15.00 -0.42
CA ASP A 388 -33.34 -14.55 -0.50
C ASP A 388 -34.32 -15.73 -0.38
N LEU A 389 -35.16 -15.76 0.65
CA LEU A 389 -36.19 -16.81 0.80
C LEU A 389 -37.57 -16.36 0.29
N ASP A 390 -37.91 -15.06 0.37
CA ASP A 390 -39.26 -14.54 0.09
C ASP A 390 -39.29 -13.28 -0.81
N GLY A 391 -38.17 -12.87 -1.42
CA GLY A 391 -38.11 -11.86 -2.47
C GLY A 391 -37.83 -10.45 -1.94
N THR A 392 -36.55 -10.11 -1.82
CA THR A 392 -36.01 -8.74 -1.74
C THR A 392 -36.09 -8.02 -0.38
N ALA A 393 -37.26 -7.87 0.24
CA ALA A 393 -37.40 -7.07 1.46
C ALA A 393 -36.71 -7.69 2.69
N ALA A 394 -36.76 -9.02 2.84
CA ALA A 394 -36.08 -9.74 3.91
C ALA A 394 -34.55 -9.68 3.78
N SER A 395 -34.04 -9.75 2.54
CA SER A 395 -32.62 -9.57 2.25
C SER A 395 -32.19 -8.13 2.52
N GLN A 396 -32.96 -7.13 2.10
CA GLN A 396 -32.68 -5.72 2.38
C GLN A 396 -32.67 -5.45 3.88
N LYS A 397 -33.60 -6.01 4.65
CA LYS A 397 -33.60 -5.90 6.12
C LYS A 397 -32.36 -6.56 6.73
N THR A 398 -32.01 -7.78 6.28
CA THR A 398 -30.81 -8.51 6.73
C THR A 398 -29.54 -7.71 6.44
N LEU A 399 -29.43 -7.10 5.26
CA LEU A 399 -28.26 -6.32 4.85
C LEU A 399 -28.19 -4.96 5.55
N ASN A 400 -29.32 -4.27 5.72
CA ASN A 400 -29.40 -3.00 6.44
C ASN A 400 -28.98 -3.14 7.92
N GLN A 401 -29.28 -4.29 8.52
CA GLN A 401 -29.04 -4.55 9.95
C GLN A 401 -27.78 -5.37 10.19
N GLY A 402 -27.21 -5.99 9.17
CA GLY A 402 -26.09 -6.92 9.29
C GLY A 402 -24.75 -6.20 9.47
N LYS A 403 -23.97 -6.68 10.44
CA LYS A 403 -22.62 -6.22 10.74
C LYS A 403 -21.70 -7.42 10.90
N ILE A 404 -20.51 -7.36 10.30
CA ILE A 404 -19.44 -8.31 10.54
C ILE A 404 -18.30 -7.59 11.27
N SER A 405 -18.06 -7.95 12.52
CA SER A 405 -16.90 -7.48 13.29
C SER A 405 -15.71 -8.38 12.95
N VAL A 406 -14.64 -7.79 12.42
CA VAL A 406 -13.45 -8.51 11.96
C VAL A 406 -12.33 -8.34 12.96
N TYR A 407 -11.81 -9.45 13.47
CA TYR A 407 -10.67 -9.49 14.38
C TYR A 407 -9.49 -10.15 13.68
N THR A 408 -8.31 -9.57 13.80
CA THR A 408 -7.09 -10.09 13.18
C THR A 408 -5.94 -10.15 14.17
N CYS A 409 -5.00 -11.05 13.91
CA CYS A 409 -3.73 -11.09 14.62
C CYS A 409 -2.79 -9.96 14.14
N ARG A 410 -1.69 -9.77 14.87
CA ARG A 410 -0.66 -8.80 14.51
C ARG A 410 -0.07 -9.11 13.14
N GLY A 411 -0.14 -8.11 12.26
CA GLY A 411 0.45 -8.18 10.91
C GLY A 411 -0.48 -8.76 9.83
N LEU A 412 -1.73 -9.09 10.17
CA LEU A 412 -2.77 -9.39 9.20
C LEU A 412 -3.81 -8.26 9.16
N SER A 413 -4.14 -7.81 7.96
CA SER A 413 -5.25 -6.90 7.69
C SER A 413 -6.26 -7.58 6.78
N VAL A 414 -7.55 -7.30 6.96
CA VAL A 414 -8.61 -7.81 6.08
C VAL A 414 -9.15 -6.64 5.28
N VAL A 415 -9.24 -6.79 3.96
CA VAL A 415 -9.67 -5.71 3.06
C VAL A 415 -11.07 -6.01 2.52
N PRO A 416 -12.11 -5.24 2.90
CA PRO A 416 -13.45 -5.42 2.34
C PRO A 416 -13.52 -4.87 0.92
N ARG A 417 -14.19 -5.59 0.02
CA ARG A 417 -14.27 -5.28 -1.40
C ARG A 417 -15.66 -5.52 -1.97
N LEU A 418 -16.01 -4.72 -2.97
CA LEU A 418 -17.21 -4.96 -3.75
C LEU A 418 -17.08 -6.32 -4.48
N PRO A 419 -18.16 -7.10 -4.53
CA PRO A 419 -18.12 -8.41 -5.14
C PRO A 419 -17.89 -8.30 -6.63
N THR A 420 -17.22 -9.33 -7.14
CA THR A 420 -16.91 -9.58 -8.54
C THR A 420 -18.11 -9.42 -9.50
N SER A 421 -19.35 -9.49 -9.02
CA SER A 421 -20.54 -9.54 -9.87
C SER A 421 -20.96 -8.23 -10.56
N LEU A 422 -20.60 -7.01 -10.12
CA LEU A 422 -21.39 -5.81 -10.49
C LEU A 422 -20.63 -4.47 -10.62
N ALA A 423 -19.44 -4.45 -11.22
CA ALA A 423 -18.70 -3.20 -11.48
C ALA A 423 -19.33 -2.28 -12.57
N ARG A 424 -20.64 -2.35 -12.82
CA ARG A 424 -21.41 -1.33 -13.57
C ARG A 424 -22.26 -0.57 -12.56
N PHE A 425 -22.06 0.75 -12.47
CA PHE A 425 -22.77 1.73 -11.64
C PHE A 425 -22.32 1.90 -10.18
N THR A 426 -21.31 2.76 -9.97
CA THR A 426 -21.24 3.61 -8.77
C THR A 426 -20.75 5.02 -9.15
N ARG A 427 -21.69 5.89 -9.50
CA ARG A 427 -21.52 7.36 -9.38
C ARG A 427 -22.81 7.93 -8.80
N ARG A 428 -22.87 8.05 -7.48
CA ARG A 428 -23.67 8.99 -6.65
C ARG A 428 -23.99 8.34 -5.30
N VAL A 429 -23.26 8.72 -4.25
CA VAL A 429 -23.70 9.09 -2.89
C VAL A 429 -22.44 9.77 -2.31
N SER A 430 -22.38 11.04 -1.94
CA SER A 430 -23.23 11.77 -1.01
C SER A 430 -23.29 13.27 -1.33
N LYS A 431 -24.49 13.76 -1.63
CA LYS A 431 -24.86 15.19 -1.55
C LYS A 431 -26.33 15.23 -1.12
N ALA A 432 -26.59 14.93 0.15
CA ALA A 432 -27.90 15.14 0.79
C ALA A 432 -27.79 14.89 2.30
N ALA A 433 -27.52 15.96 3.06
CA ALA A 433 -27.98 16.15 4.44
C ALA A 433 -27.69 17.60 4.87
N SER A 434 -28.32 18.56 4.18
CA SER A 434 -28.49 19.92 4.67
C SER A 434 -29.99 20.17 4.81
N ASN A 435 -30.38 20.65 5.99
CA ASN A 435 -31.67 21.24 6.39
C ASN A 435 -32.54 20.37 7.31
N SER A 436 -32.34 20.57 8.61
CA SER A 436 -33.45 20.92 9.51
C SER A 436 -32.90 21.76 10.66
N SER A 437 -33.22 23.05 10.66
CA SER A 437 -32.95 23.97 11.76
C SER A 437 -34.13 24.01 12.73
N SER A 438 -33.87 23.89 14.02
CA SER A 438 -34.70 24.50 15.06
C SER A 438 -33.82 25.09 16.15
N SER A 439 -34.17 26.30 16.55
CA SER A 439 -33.43 27.29 17.32
C SER A 439 -33.16 26.92 18.79
N SER A 440 -31.91 27.05 19.20
CA SER A 440 -31.52 27.77 20.41
C SER A 440 -30.05 28.16 20.28
N SER A 441 -29.72 29.42 20.56
CA SER A 441 -28.37 29.97 20.42
C SER A 441 -27.47 29.53 21.57
N PRO A 442 -26.28 28.98 21.25
CA PRO A 442 -25.07 29.36 21.99
C PRO A 442 -23.89 29.70 21.05
N GLN A 443 -22.90 30.38 21.62
CA GLN A 443 -21.73 31.01 21.00
C GLN A 443 -21.11 30.26 19.80
N LYS A 444 -20.76 30.99 18.72
CA LYS A 444 -19.99 30.48 17.58
C LYS A 444 -18.63 29.97 18.05
N THR A 445 -18.50 28.66 18.26
CA THR A 445 -17.22 27.97 18.31
C THR A 445 -16.90 27.50 16.89
N SER A 446 -15.73 27.87 16.36
CA SER A 446 -15.30 27.38 15.05
C SER A 446 -15.12 25.86 15.13
N SER A 447 -15.69 25.12 14.18
CA SER A 447 -15.50 23.66 14.09
C SER A 447 -14.08 23.28 13.66
N PHE A 448 -13.26 24.27 13.26
CA PHE A 448 -11.90 24.10 12.78
C PHE A 448 -10.92 24.49 13.88
N LYS A 449 -10.33 23.49 14.55
CA LYS A 449 -9.44 23.68 15.70
C LYS A 449 -8.05 23.12 15.44
N LEU A 450 -7.03 23.90 15.76
CA LEU A 450 -5.63 23.48 15.73
C LEU A 450 -5.13 23.26 17.15
N TYR A 451 -4.90 22.00 17.50
CA TYR A 451 -4.24 21.60 18.74
C TYR A 451 -2.73 21.59 18.51
N ALA A 452 -2.04 22.54 19.12
CA ALA A 452 -0.67 22.86 18.76
C ALA A 452 0.12 23.42 19.94
N ASN A 453 1.44 23.44 19.81
CA ASN A 453 2.34 24.14 20.72
C ASN A 453 3.31 24.99 19.90
N MET A 454 3.41 26.29 20.17
CA MET A 454 4.23 27.21 19.37
C MET A 454 5.76 27.01 19.54
N VAL A 455 6.20 26.12 20.43
CA VAL A 455 7.60 25.66 20.44
C VAL A 455 7.84 24.61 19.33
N SER A 456 6.82 23.79 19.02
CA SER A 456 6.91 22.70 18.03
C SER A 456 6.99 23.27 16.62
N GLN A 457 8.07 22.96 15.90
CA GLN A 457 8.25 23.35 14.48
C GLN A 457 7.03 23.05 13.59
N PRO A 458 6.49 21.82 13.53
CA PRO A 458 5.38 21.54 12.61
C PRO A 458 4.09 22.25 13.03
N SER A 459 3.95 22.58 14.32
CA SER A 459 2.84 23.41 14.82
C SER A 459 2.98 24.86 14.38
N ARG A 460 4.20 25.44 14.48
CA ARG A 460 4.49 26.80 14.01
C ARG A 460 4.23 26.93 12.53
N ALA A 461 4.71 26.00 11.70
CA ALA A 461 4.50 26.04 10.25
C ALA A 461 3.00 26.11 9.87
N VAL A 462 2.17 25.24 10.49
CA VAL A 462 0.71 25.22 10.27
C VAL A 462 0.06 26.51 10.76
N ALA A 463 0.34 26.93 12.00
CA ALA A 463 -0.24 28.13 12.59
C ALA A 463 0.14 29.39 11.79
N TRP A 464 1.37 29.45 11.28
CA TRP A 464 1.86 30.56 10.50
C TRP A 464 1.13 30.68 9.16
N ALA A 465 1.01 29.58 8.41
CA ALA A 465 0.25 29.57 7.17
C ALA A 465 -1.23 29.95 7.39
N LEU A 466 -1.88 29.44 8.44
CA LEU A 466 -3.26 29.81 8.78
C LEU A 466 -3.41 31.31 9.10
N LYS A 467 -2.47 31.88 9.85
CA LYS A 467 -2.45 33.32 10.18
C LYS A 467 -2.24 34.19 8.94
N VAL A 468 -1.23 33.89 8.12
CA VAL A 468 -0.93 34.64 6.89
C VAL A 468 -2.14 34.64 5.94
N LYS A 469 -2.89 33.54 5.90
CA LYS A 469 -4.08 33.41 5.05
C LYS A 469 -5.36 33.92 5.69
N GLY A 470 -5.31 34.43 6.92
CA GLY A 470 -6.49 34.94 7.64
C GLY A 470 -7.58 33.88 7.83
N ALA A 471 -7.20 32.61 8.01
CA ALA A 471 -8.15 31.53 8.19
C ALA A 471 -8.91 31.67 9.52
N ASP A 472 -10.20 31.35 9.53
CA ASP A 472 -10.98 31.27 10.76
C ASP A 472 -10.75 29.91 11.44
N TYR A 473 -10.01 29.92 12.55
CA TYR A 473 -9.68 28.72 13.32
C TYR A 473 -9.52 29.01 14.81
N GLU A 474 -9.83 28.01 15.63
CA GLU A 474 -9.54 28.04 17.07
C GLU A 474 -8.15 27.44 17.32
N PHE A 475 -7.25 28.19 17.97
CA PHE A 475 -5.97 27.65 18.43
C PHE A 475 -6.11 27.09 19.84
N VAL A 476 -5.82 25.81 20.02
CA VAL A 476 -5.82 25.14 21.32
C VAL A 476 -4.37 24.82 21.70
N ASN A 477 -3.85 25.52 22.72
CA ASN A 477 -2.50 25.28 23.21
C ASN A 477 -2.43 23.92 23.92
N VAL A 478 -1.51 23.06 23.50
CA VAL A 478 -1.28 21.74 24.11
C VAL A 478 0.10 21.72 24.75
N GLU A 479 0.17 21.49 26.06
CA GLU A 479 1.43 21.39 26.78
C GLU A 479 2.13 20.05 26.52
N PHE A 480 3.45 20.09 26.30
CA PHE A 480 4.23 18.86 26.17
C PHE A 480 4.20 18.03 27.45
N GLY A 481 3.78 16.78 27.34
CA GLY A 481 3.64 15.89 28.49
C GLY A 481 2.47 16.23 29.42
N GLY A 482 1.61 17.20 29.07
CA GLY A 482 0.39 17.53 29.82
C GLY A 482 -0.67 16.42 29.79
N GLU A 483 -1.75 16.60 30.54
CA GLU A 483 -2.80 15.57 30.66
C GLU A 483 -3.56 15.35 29.34
N LEU A 484 -3.82 16.42 28.59
CA LEU A 484 -4.54 16.34 27.32
C LEU A 484 -3.83 15.43 26.31
N ILE A 485 -2.51 15.60 26.11
CA ILE A 485 -1.77 14.78 25.14
C ILE A 485 -1.69 13.29 25.54
N LYS A 486 -1.88 13.00 26.84
CA LYS A 486 -1.88 11.65 27.40
C LYS A 486 -3.26 10.99 27.39
N SER A 487 -4.33 11.75 27.17
CA SER A 487 -5.70 11.26 27.21
C SER A 487 -5.98 10.28 26.08
N ASP A 488 -6.91 9.36 26.32
CA ASP A 488 -7.35 8.41 25.28
C ASP A 488 -8.08 9.11 24.15
N GLU A 489 -8.75 10.24 24.44
CA GLU A 489 -9.38 11.10 23.44
C GLU A 489 -8.35 11.68 22.47
N PHE A 490 -7.25 12.26 22.97
CA PHE A 490 -6.22 12.81 22.10
C PHE A 490 -5.49 11.71 21.31
N LYS A 491 -5.27 10.54 21.92
CA LYS A 491 -4.69 9.36 21.24
C LYS A 491 -5.60 8.79 20.16
N ALA A 492 -6.92 8.90 20.32
CA ALA A 492 -7.87 8.53 19.27
C ALA A 492 -7.74 9.45 18.04
N TRP A 493 -7.39 10.72 18.23
CA TRP A 493 -7.12 11.66 17.12
C TRP A 493 -5.73 11.49 16.53
N ASN A 494 -4.71 11.29 17.37
CA ASN A 494 -3.33 11.03 16.97
C ASN A 494 -2.72 9.92 17.85
N PRO A 495 -2.60 8.67 17.35
CA PRO A 495 -2.05 7.55 18.10
C PRO A 495 -0.61 7.76 18.57
N ASN A 496 0.14 8.67 17.94
CA ASN A 496 1.50 9.01 18.37
C ASN A 496 1.53 9.91 19.61
N ALA A 497 0.39 10.47 20.03
CA ALA A 497 0.30 11.45 21.12
C ALA A 497 1.24 12.65 20.91
N LEU A 498 1.22 13.23 19.69
CA LEU A 498 2.06 14.36 19.29
C LEU A 498 1.21 15.53 18.75
N VAL A 499 1.81 16.71 18.72
CA VAL A 499 1.25 17.92 18.07
C VAL A 499 2.01 18.23 16.78
N PRO A 500 1.37 18.85 15.76
CA PRO A 500 0.00 19.35 15.75
C PRO A 500 -1.07 18.28 15.45
N VAL A 501 -2.30 18.56 15.89
CA VAL A 501 -3.52 17.85 15.48
C VAL A 501 -4.54 18.89 15.01
N LEU A 502 -5.08 18.70 13.81
CA LEU A 502 -6.21 19.46 13.29
C LEU A 502 -7.51 18.70 13.57
N ARG A 503 -8.51 19.41 14.07
CA ARG A 503 -9.91 18.96 14.15
C ARG A 503 -10.74 19.81 13.20
N ASP A 504 -11.51 19.15 12.35
CA ASP A 504 -12.51 19.76 11.48
C ASP A 504 -13.86 19.06 11.66
N GLY A 505 -14.65 19.53 12.62
CA GLY A 505 -15.80 18.79 13.13
C GLY A 505 -15.37 17.45 13.71
N ASP A 506 -15.88 16.35 13.15
CA ASP A 506 -15.55 14.98 13.57
C ASP A 506 -14.23 14.46 12.98
N PHE A 507 -13.75 15.09 11.90
CA PHE A 507 -12.51 14.71 11.24
C PHE A 507 -11.30 15.14 12.06
N SER A 508 -10.34 14.24 12.24
CA SER A 508 -9.03 14.54 12.83
C SER A 508 -7.91 14.21 11.85
N LEU A 509 -6.91 15.09 11.80
CA LEU A 509 -5.70 14.91 11.00
C LEU A 509 -4.48 15.29 11.83
N PHE A 510 -3.44 14.47 11.77
CA PHE A 510 -2.12 14.76 12.33
C PHE A 510 -1.08 14.66 11.20
N GLU A 511 0.17 15.03 11.50
CA GLU A 511 1.24 15.39 10.54
C GLU A 511 1.12 16.84 10.02
N GLY A 512 2.12 17.66 10.35
CA GLY A 512 2.12 19.10 10.01
C GLY A 512 2.01 19.36 8.50
N ASN A 513 2.75 18.61 7.67
CA ASN A 513 2.72 18.76 6.21
C ASN A 513 1.36 18.35 5.62
N ALA A 514 0.71 17.31 6.18
CA ALA A 514 -0.63 16.89 5.78
C ALA A 514 -1.67 17.95 6.15
N ILE A 515 -1.55 18.55 7.35
CA ILE A 515 -2.44 19.63 7.80
C ILE A 515 -2.26 20.89 6.94
N LEU A 516 -1.04 21.25 6.54
CA LEU A 516 -0.76 22.35 5.61
C LEU A 516 -1.45 22.14 4.26
N ALA A 517 -1.25 20.97 3.64
CA ALA A 517 -1.87 20.64 2.36
C ALA A 517 -3.41 20.59 2.46
N TYR A 518 -3.94 19.98 3.52
CA TYR A 518 -5.38 19.93 3.78
C TYR A 518 -5.98 21.34 3.94
N SER A 519 -5.33 22.21 4.73
CA SER A 519 -5.79 23.59 4.95
C SER A 519 -5.76 24.38 3.65
N ALA A 520 -4.71 24.24 2.85
CA ALA A 520 -4.60 24.90 1.55
C ALA A 520 -5.70 24.45 0.57
N VAL A 521 -6.04 23.15 0.52
CA VAL A 521 -7.14 22.66 -0.31
C VAL A 521 -8.50 23.12 0.22
N LYS A 522 -8.73 23.03 1.54
CA LYS A 522 -10.00 23.38 2.19
C LYS A 522 -10.34 24.86 1.99
N PHE A 523 -9.38 25.75 2.17
CA PHE A 523 -9.57 27.19 2.07
C PHE A 523 -9.21 27.76 0.68
N GLY A 524 -8.78 26.92 -0.26
CA GLY A 524 -8.51 27.31 -1.65
C GLY A 524 -7.24 28.16 -1.85
N TRP A 525 -6.20 27.94 -1.04
CA TRP A 525 -4.91 28.64 -1.13
C TRP A 525 -4.06 28.11 -2.29
N LYS A 526 -4.39 28.54 -3.50
CA LYS A 526 -3.66 28.17 -4.72
C LYS A 526 -2.30 28.83 -4.84
N ASP A 527 -2.05 29.90 -4.07
CA ASP A 527 -0.76 30.55 -3.94
C ASP A 527 0.21 29.69 -3.11
N LEU A 528 -0.22 29.24 -1.93
CA LEU A 528 0.64 28.41 -1.06
C LEU A 528 0.71 26.94 -1.49
N TYR A 529 -0.33 26.45 -2.18
CA TYR A 529 -0.37 25.08 -2.71
C TYR A 529 -0.92 25.06 -4.15
N PRO A 530 -0.05 25.36 -5.15
CA PRO A 530 -0.42 25.49 -6.56
C PRO A 530 -1.23 24.32 -7.09
N THR A 531 -2.16 24.57 -8.02
CA THR A 531 -2.95 23.50 -8.68
C THR A 531 -2.27 22.96 -9.94
N ASP A 532 -1.27 23.67 -10.48
CA ASP A 532 -0.44 23.12 -11.55
C ASP A 532 0.23 21.84 -11.08
N MET A 533 0.16 20.81 -11.91
CA MET A 533 0.60 19.47 -11.54
C MET A 533 2.10 19.41 -11.25
N GLN A 534 2.92 20.11 -12.06
CA GLN A 534 4.37 20.04 -11.94
C GLN A 534 4.86 20.90 -10.77
N THR A 535 4.32 22.11 -10.62
CA THR A 535 4.64 22.97 -9.47
C THR A 535 4.23 22.31 -8.16
N ARG A 536 3.02 21.73 -8.10
CA ARG A 536 2.56 20.98 -6.90
C ARG A 536 3.48 19.79 -6.61
N ALA A 537 3.87 19.03 -7.63
CA ALA A 537 4.76 17.89 -7.45
C ALA A 537 6.13 18.30 -6.87
N LYS A 538 6.64 19.50 -7.21
CA LYS A 538 7.86 20.04 -6.60
C LYS A 538 7.66 20.46 -5.15
N VAL A 539 6.52 21.05 -4.81
CA VAL A 539 6.16 21.32 -3.40
C VAL A 539 6.09 20.02 -2.61
N ASP A 540 5.39 19.01 -3.14
CA ASP A 540 5.28 17.69 -2.50
C ASP A 540 6.64 16.98 -2.40
N GLU A 541 7.51 17.08 -3.41
CA GLU A 541 8.89 16.56 -3.38
C GLU A 541 9.64 17.10 -2.16
N PHE A 542 9.62 18.42 -1.96
CA PHE A 542 10.28 19.04 -0.81
C PHE A 542 9.64 18.62 0.52
N LEU A 543 8.31 18.64 0.64
CA LEU A 543 7.61 18.26 1.88
C LEU A 543 7.92 16.82 2.30
N ASN A 544 8.08 15.90 1.34
CA ASN A 544 8.48 14.52 1.63
C ASN A 544 9.97 14.42 1.98
N TRP A 545 10.84 15.12 1.24
CA TRP A 545 12.29 15.16 1.49
C TRP A 545 12.63 15.75 2.86
N HIS A 546 11.89 16.78 3.29
CA HIS A 546 12.03 17.47 4.58
C HIS A 546 12.10 16.50 5.77
N HIS A 547 11.28 15.43 5.79
CA HIS A 547 11.14 14.53 6.94
C HIS A 547 12.42 13.77 7.34
N THR A 548 13.34 13.56 6.40
CA THR A 548 14.62 12.89 6.63
C THR A 548 15.82 13.80 6.43
N ASN A 549 15.60 15.12 6.28
CA ASN A 549 16.64 16.11 6.05
C ASN A 549 16.49 17.31 7.00
N THR A 550 15.85 18.41 6.59
CA THR A 550 15.70 19.61 7.45
C THR A 550 15.02 19.31 8.79
N ARG A 551 14.12 18.31 8.86
CA ARG A 551 13.51 17.85 10.13
C ARG A 551 14.52 17.32 11.14
N LEU A 552 15.68 16.86 10.68
CA LEU A 552 16.75 16.37 11.54
C LEU A 552 17.33 17.49 12.40
N PHE A 553 17.20 18.76 12.03
CA PHE A 553 17.63 19.87 12.88
C PHE A 553 16.90 19.87 14.23
N THR A 554 15.58 19.68 14.24
CA THR A 554 14.86 19.55 15.51
C THR A 554 15.30 18.29 16.27
N VAL A 555 15.39 17.14 15.58
CA VAL A 555 15.56 15.82 16.22
C VAL A 555 17.00 15.58 16.70
N GLN A 556 18.00 16.10 16.00
CA GLN A 556 19.43 15.86 16.23
C GLN A 556 20.17 17.09 16.79
N ILE A 557 19.57 18.29 16.77
CA ILE A 557 20.22 19.50 17.32
C ILE A 557 19.38 20.09 18.44
N LEU A 558 18.19 20.64 18.15
CA LEU A 558 17.40 21.36 19.14
C LEU A 558 17.00 20.48 20.33
N ARG A 559 16.43 19.30 20.08
CA ARG A 559 15.97 18.40 21.16
C ARG A 559 17.14 17.87 21.99
N PRO A 560 18.26 17.38 21.40
CA PRO A 560 19.46 17.02 22.16
C PRO A 560 20.05 18.18 22.96
N ALA A 561 20.14 19.39 22.38
CA ALA A 561 20.64 20.57 23.08
C ALA A 561 19.75 20.94 24.28
N ALA A 562 18.43 20.91 24.10
CA ALA A 562 17.46 21.14 25.17
C ALA A 562 17.54 20.08 26.28
N ALA A 563 17.73 18.80 25.91
CA ALA A 563 17.93 17.72 26.87
C ALA A 563 19.23 17.91 27.66
N LYS A 564 20.32 18.31 27.00
CA LYS A 564 21.60 18.64 27.63
C LYS A 564 21.47 19.81 28.61
N ALA A 565 20.88 20.91 28.17
CA ALA A 565 20.63 22.10 29.01
C ALA A 565 19.75 21.79 30.23
N SER A 566 18.82 20.83 30.08
CA SER A 566 17.94 20.38 31.17
C SER A 566 18.52 19.26 32.05
N GLY A 567 19.77 18.84 31.83
CA GLY A 567 20.41 17.75 32.56
C GLY A 567 19.80 16.35 32.31
N LYS A 568 19.13 16.15 31.17
CA LYS A 568 18.40 14.93 30.80
C LYS A 568 18.91 14.26 29.51
N ALA A 569 20.08 14.65 29.03
CA ALA A 569 20.66 14.10 27.80
C ALA A 569 20.98 12.60 27.94
N SER A 570 20.60 11.84 26.92
CA SER A 570 20.98 10.45 26.72
C SER A 570 22.33 10.34 25.99
N PRO A 571 23.01 9.17 26.00
CA PRO A 571 24.21 8.96 25.20
C PRO A 571 24.02 9.28 23.70
N SER A 572 22.86 8.95 23.13
CA SER A 572 22.53 9.29 21.75
C SER A 572 22.42 10.79 21.51
N ASP A 573 21.96 11.57 22.49
CA ASP A 573 21.89 13.04 22.37
C ASP A 573 23.30 13.64 22.23
N PHE A 574 24.29 13.13 22.97
CA PHE A 574 25.68 13.57 22.82
C PHE A 574 26.26 13.21 21.45
N THR A 575 26.03 11.99 20.97
CA THR A 575 26.48 11.58 19.62
C THR A 575 25.86 12.44 18.51
N PHE A 576 24.59 12.83 18.64
CA PHE A 576 23.99 13.75 17.67
C PHE A 576 24.65 15.14 17.72
N LEU A 577 24.95 15.65 18.91
CA LEU A 577 25.59 16.96 19.10
C LEU A 577 27.06 17.00 18.61
N GLU A 578 27.74 15.87 18.49
CA GLU A 578 29.08 15.78 17.88
C GLU A 578 29.06 15.93 16.35
N ASN A 579 27.91 15.65 15.70
CA ASN A 579 27.78 15.61 14.24
C ASN A 579 27.02 16.82 13.66
N VAL A 580 26.87 17.89 14.45
CA VAL A 580 26.04 19.06 14.09
C VAL A 580 26.53 19.72 12.80
N ASP A 581 27.83 20.03 12.71
CA ASP A 581 28.39 20.76 11.56
C ASP A 581 28.25 19.96 10.27
N ALA A 582 28.53 18.65 10.31
CA ALA A 582 28.36 17.76 9.15
C ALA A 582 26.89 17.65 8.71
N LEU A 583 25.95 17.64 9.66
CA LEU A 583 24.51 17.64 9.35
C LEU A 583 24.08 18.95 8.70
N ILE A 584 24.48 20.09 9.26
CA ILE A 584 24.19 21.42 8.70
C ILE A 584 24.78 21.52 7.30
N GLU A 585 26.05 21.14 7.12
CA GLU A 585 26.73 21.17 5.83
C GLU A 585 25.99 20.36 4.77
N LYS A 586 25.66 19.11 5.07
CA LYS A 586 24.94 18.22 4.17
C LYS A 586 23.57 18.79 3.79
N VAL A 587 22.77 19.20 4.78
CA VAL A 587 21.37 19.60 4.55
C VAL A 587 21.30 20.95 3.84
N MET A 588 22.14 21.92 4.22
CA MET A 588 22.16 23.24 3.59
C MET A 588 22.68 23.18 2.15
N THR A 589 23.72 22.37 1.88
CA THR A 589 24.21 22.13 0.51
C THR A 589 23.10 21.57 -0.38
N LEU A 590 22.29 20.65 0.12
CA LEU A 590 21.14 20.13 -0.61
C LEU A 590 20.03 21.18 -0.74
N LEU A 591 19.78 21.98 0.29
CA LEU A 591 18.75 23.03 0.27
C LEU A 591 19.03 24.11 -0.79
N GLU A 592 20.29 24.48 -1.00
CA GLU A 592 20.74 25.37 -2.09
C GLU A 592 20.27 24.88 -3.48
N THR A 593 20.11 23.57 -3.67
CA THR A 593 19.62 22.98 -4.93
C THR A 593 18.11 23.15 -5.14
N PHE A 594 17.33 23.20 -4.05
CA PHE A 594 15.88 23.47 -4.10
C PHE A 594 15.55 24.96 -4.31
N LEU A 595 16.54 25.83 -4.12
CA LEU A 595 16.49 27.28 -4.29
C LEU A 595 17.09 27.70 -5.65
N ASP A 596 16.76 26.96 -6.72
CA ASP A 596 17.03 27.43 -8.09
C ASP A 596 16.27 28.74 -8.41
N LYS A 597 15.16 28.96 -7.71
CA LYS A 597 14.38 30.20 -7.69
C LYS A 597 14.39 30.83 -6.30
N ASP A 598 13.61 31.90 -6.12
CA ASP A 598 13.56 32.66 -4.87
C ASP A 598 13.01 31.88 -3.66
N TYR A 599 12.19 30.87 -3.89
CA TYR A 599 11.59 30.05 -2.84
C TYR A 599 11.83 28.56 -3.06
N VAL A 600 11.70 27.81 -1.98
CA VAL A 600 11.88 26.35 -1.97
C VAL A 600 10.91 25.70 -2.97
N ALA A 601 11.27 24.51 -3.45
CA ALA A 601 10.53 23.79 -4.49
C ALA A 601 10.53 24.49 -5.86
N HIS A 602 11.57 25.29 -6.15
CA HIS A 602 11.77 25.96 -7.44
C HIS A 602 10.61 26.90 -7.81
N THR A 603 10.16 27.71 -6.86
CA THR A 603 9.02 28.63 -7.03
C THR A 603 9.44 30.10 -6.86
N ASP A 604 8.70 31.01 -7.49
CA ASP A 604 8.91 32.47 -7.41
C ASP A 604 8.14 33.12 -6.24
N ALA A 605 7.34 32.34 -5.51
CA ALA A 605 6.52 32.80 -4.38
C ALA A 605 6.50 31.71 -3.29
N PRO A 606 6.36 32.07 -2.00
CA PRO A 606 6.42 31.10 -0.92
C PRO A 606 5.25 30.12 -0.98
N THR A 607 5.55 28.85 -0.77
CA THR A 607 4.58 27.75 -0.70
C THR A 607 4.58 27.14 0.69
N ILE A 608 3.68 26.18 0.94
CA ILE A 608 3.67 25.41 2.19
C ILE A 608 5.01 24.69 2.48
N ALA A 609 5.85 24.45 1.46
CA ALA A 609 7.20 23.91 1.63
C ALA A 609 8.12 24.90 2.37
N ASP A 610 8.01 26.19 2.07
CA ASP A 610 8.82 27.23 2.70
C ASP A 610 8.48 27.40 4.18
N TYR A 611 7.20 27.34 4.56
CA TYR A 611 6.79 27.39 5.97
C TYR A 611 7.35 26.20 6.76
N ALA A 612 7.33 25.00 6.17
CA ALA A 612 7.92 23.82 6.78
C ALA A 612 9.45 23.97 6.93
N ALA A 613 10.15 24.33 5.85
CA ALA A 613 11.60 24.52 5.84
C ALA A 613 12.05 25.58 6.85
N TYR A 614 11.40 26.75 6.82
CA TYR A 614 11.84 27.92 7.57
C TYR A 614 11.74 27.68 9.06
N CYS A 615 10.65 27.07 9.54
CA CYS A 615 10.50 26.80 10.97
C CYS A 615 11.50 25.75 11.50
N GLU A 616 12.22 25.01 10.65
CA GLU A 616 13.36 24.16 11.08
C GLU A 616 14.68 24.92 11.13
N ILE A 617 14.84 25.95 10.29
CA ILE A 617 16.10 26.68 10.14
C ILE A 617 16.14 27.86 11.11
N ASP A 618 15.01 28.52 11.33
CA ASP A 618 14.89 29.64 12.26
C ASP A 618 15.27 29.28 13.70
N GLN A 619 14.99 28.05 14.12
CA GLN A 619 15.36 27.57 15.46
C GLN A 619 16.89 27.48 15.63
N LEU A 620 17.63 27.14 14.56
CA LEU A 620 19.10 27.10 14.58
C LEU A 620 19.66 28.52 14.49
N GLU A 621 19.08 29.37 13.65
CA GLU A 621 19.45 30.79 13.61
C GLU A 621 19.31 31.44 14.99
N MET A 622 18.21 31.15 15.71
CA MET A 622 18.00 31.62 17.08
C MET A 622 19.02 31.07 18.07
N MET A 623 19.54 29.87 17.83
CA MET A 623 20.62 29.25 18.61
C MET A 623 22.02 29.75 18.22
N GLY A 624 22.13 30.65 17.24
CA GLY A 624 23.38 31.30 16.83
C GLY A 624 24.17 30.57 15.75
N TYR A 625 23.57 29.59 15.05
CA TYR A 625 24.24 28.96 13.91
C TYR A 625 24.30 29.91 12.71
N ASP A 626 25.47 29.94 12.05
CA ASP A 626 25.72 30.79 10.89
C ASP A 626 25.42 30.05 9.57
N PHE A 627 24.68 30.73 8.69
CA PHE A 627 24.32 30.22 7.35
C PHE A 627 24.88 31.06 6.21
N THR A 628 25.70 32.09 6.50
CA THR A 628 26.21 33.05 5.50
C THR A 628 27.01 32.40 4.36
N GLN A 629 27.60 31.23 4.60
CA GLN A 629 28.31 30.45 3.58
C GLN A 629 27.38 29.81 2.53
N TYR A 630 26.06 29.81 2.76
CA TYR A 630 25.03 29.31 1.84
C TYR A 630 24.27 30.51 1.26
N PRO A 631 24.67 31.04 0.09
CA PRO A 631 24.19 32.32 -0.42
C PRO A 631 22.69 32.30 -0.79
N LYS A 632 22.18 31.23 -1.40
CA LYS A 632 20.75 31.15 -1.78
C LYS A 632 19.89 30.96 -0.54
N VAL A 633 20.32 30.12 0.40
CA VAL A 633 19.64 29.91 1.68
C VAL A 633 19.61 31.22 2.47
N THR A 634 20.73 31.94 2.56
CA THR A 634 20.79 33.24 3.25
C THR A 634 19.82 34.26 2.64
N ALA A 635 19.79 34.36 1.30
CA ALA A 635 18.86 35.23 0.60
C ALA A 635 17.39 34.82 0.85
N TRP A 636 17.11 33.51 0.86
CA TRP A 636 15.78 32.97 1.14
C TRP A 636 15.34 33.21 2.59
N ILE A 637 16.23 33.04 3.58
CA ILE A 637 15.96 33.37 4.99
C ILE A 637 15.57 34.85 5.10
N ALA A 638 16.30 35.74 4.44
CA ALA A 638 15.98 37.17 4.45
C ALA A 638 14.59 37.47 3.88
N ARG A 639 14.17 36.76 2.80
CA ARG A 639 12.80 36.87 2.25
C ARG A 639 11.74 36.34 3.22
N MET A 640 11.98 35.18 3.84
CA MET A 640 11.02 34.57 4.77
C MET A 640 10.79 35.42 6.02
N LYS A 641 11.80 36.16 6.49
CA LYS A 641 11.67 37.13 7.60
C LYS A 641 10.71 38.29 7.29
N GLN A 642 10.42 38.57 6.03
CA GLN A 642 9.48 39.62 5.62
C GLN A 642 8.02 39.12 5.55
N ILE A 643 7.76 37.83 5.71
CA ILE A 643 6.40 37.29 5.66
C ILE A 643 5.62 37.74 6.90
N PRO A 644 4.34 38.17 6.78
CA PRO A 644 3.53 38.60 7.92
C PRO A 644 3.46 37.57 9.05
N HIS A 645 3.26 38.03 10.29
CA HIS A 645 3.18 37.20 11.51
C HIS A 645 4.44 36.42 11.88
N HIS A 646 5.56 36.64 11.19
CA HIS A 646 6.83 35.98 11.42
C HIS A 646 7.30 36.04 12.89
N ASP A 647 7.29 37.24 13.50
CA ASP A 647 7.75 37.42 14.88
C ASP A 647 6.78 36.85 15.92
N GLU A 648 5.49 36.87 15.61
CA GLU A 648 4.45 36.31 16.46
C GLU A 648 4.57 34.79 16.59
N VAL A 649 4.80 34.09 15.47
CA VAL A 649 4.83 32.62 15.48
C VAL A 649 6.10 32.04 16.10
N ARG A 650 7.16 32.85 16.25
CA ARG A 650 8.42 32.44 16.87
C ARG A 650 8.52 32.76 18.35
N GLU A 651 7.64 33.62 18.88
CA GLU A 651 7.71 34.11 20.27
C GLU A 651 7.74 32.96 21.29
N GLY A 652 6.94 31.91 21.07
CA GLY A 652 6.91 30.73 21.94
C GLY A 652 8.24 29.98 21.96
N LEU A 653 8.89 29.82 20.80
CA LEU A 653 10.21 29.21 20.68
C LEU A 653 11.29 30.09 21.30
N ASP A 654 11.27 31.39 21.05
CA ASP A 654 12.24 32.35 21.59
C ASP A 654 12.27 32.33 23.12
N LYS A 655 11.09 32.36 23.76
CA LYS A 655 10.94 32.20 25.22
C LYS A 655 11.47 30.85 25.71
N PHE A 656 11.21 29.77 24.97
CA PHE A 656 11.68 28.43 25.32
C PHE A 656 13.21 28.32 25.26
N LEU A 657 13.84 28.82 24.19
CA LEU A 657 15.29 28.82 24.02
C LEU A 657 15.98 29.70 25.07
N THR A 658 15.42 30.89 25.35
CA THR A 658 15.92 31.80 26.38
C THR A 658 15.91 31.14 27.76
N LYS A 659 14.81 30.47 28.11
CA LYS A 659 14.69 29.72 29.37
C LYS A 659 15.74 28.62 29.52
N LEU A 660 16.17 28.01 28.41
CA LEU A 660 17.16 26.94 28.39
C LEU A 660 18.60 27.45 28.22
N GLY A 661 18.82 28.77 28.10
CA GLY A 661 20.13 29.34 27.83
C GLY A 661 20.68 28.95 26.45
N LEU A 662 19.81 28.59 25.51
CA LEU A 662 20.15 28.20 24.14
C LEU A 662 19.92 29.33 23.13
N ARG A 663 19.38 30.47 23.56
CA ARG A 663 19.15 31.64 22.71
C ARG A 663 20.41 32.51 22.66
N VAL A 664 20.86 32.88 21.46
CA VAL A 664 21.94 33.85 21.27
C VAL A 664 21.35 35.22 20.92
N GLU A 665 21.55 36.22 21.78
CA GLU A 665 21.12 37.59 21.47
C GLU A 665 21.83 38.09 20.21
N ALA A 666 21.08 38.61 19.25
CA ALA A 666 21.69 39.32 18.14
C ALA A 666 22.27 40.62 18.71
N GLU A 667 23.60 40.78 18.69
CA GLU A 667 24.22 42.04 19.08
C GLU A 667 23.54 43.17 18.32
N ALA A 668 22.84 44.04 19.06
CA ALA A 668 22.31 45.27 18.50
C ALA A 668 23.51 46.06 17.96
N LYS A 669 23.61 46.15 16.63
CA LYS A 669 24.42 47.19 15.98
C LYS A 669 23.93 48.53 16.52
N THR A 670 24.62 49.01 17.54
CA THR A 670 24.47 50.37 18.03
C THR A 670 25.14 51.25 17.00
N ASP A 671 24.33 51.75 16.07
CA ASP A 671 24.65 52.99 15.38
C ASP A 671 24.85 54.05 16.47
N LYS A 672 26.11 54.42 16.70
CA LYS A 672 26.44 55.71 17.31
C LYS A 672 26.68 56.70 16.16
N PRO A 673 26.17 57.94 16.32
CA PRO A 673 25.98 58.90 15.23
C PRO A 673 27.27 59.38 14.58
#